data_AF-A0A7S1FJ58-F1
#
_entry.id   AF-A0A7S1FJ58-F1
#
_cell.length_a   1.000
_cell.length_b   1.000
_cell.length_c   1.000
_cell.angle_alpha   90.00
_cell.angle_beta   90.00
_cell.angle_gamma   90.00
#
_symmetry.space_group_name_H-M   'P 1'
#
loop_
_entity.id
_entity.type
_entity.pdbx_description
1 polymer ?
#
loop_
_entity_poly.entity_id
_entity_poly.type
_entity_poly.pdbx_seq_one_letter_code
_entity_poly.pdbx_strand_id
1 'polypeptide(L)'
;MAGTRVVIVATSADTMGDHKTGAWSEEITGPFYTFKDAGCSVSIVSVRGGKVPIDAGSLATPCEHDKRFEESGDIAALEKTQSLKQVKIEDIDCLFLAGGHGTCVDFEEGCADIVTKTYAAGKIVAAVCHGPTGLVRAKDGDAPLVKGKKVAGFSNVEEETVGLADKVPFSLETKLKELGAEYVEGETFKPHAVRDGRLVTGQNPMSSVRCASLALEAMEKELGARDPELEALRSKLEAARSQIGLKKSPLTTIVLFVRWLVSFIARTTRRIMISRFTWFVLIPAVGTYFGLKYHFAQELFVPPVCGETTGGSMWLFEVAVVEISWWAILGILSSVGFGTGLHSGIMFLFPHVMQVVAAAEACGTTSGLIAWYQHPCKLECATTFGPKDDSTVTMFNLWLLITVQAMIWGIGTAVGELPPYLVSKAARLTGSSDSEYHSEIEEAKSKTDAFSRMKIWTINFTERHGFMGILMLASWPNAAFDMCGMCCGYLLMPFWTFFIATALGKGVIKVNLQSFFFIGLFGSTAFQVMMSGLDHTNAALLSALGQDFHLRETIQSLRTKLILQFEMASRFAPSKLFPKGVDSLDLPALEKLYSKMSDGKEVAARVLKDLDKDGSGSLNLKELSKAASRTDRKISLSSLDPGTGTSILKVGWELFIVCLVLFFVVSVVDQLAKAKQTELDEAELAEFEARDQEQKKTS
;
A
#
# COMPACT_ATOMS: atom_id res chain seq x y z
N MET A 1 -3.58 18.51 23.66
CA MET A 1 -4.86 19.21 23.90
C MET A 1 -5.39 19.10 25.34
N ALA A 2 -4.61 18.58 26.32
CA ALA A 2 -5.10 18.43 27.69
C ALA A 2 -5.48 19.79 28.31
N GLY A 3 -6.72 19.91 28.78
CA GLY A 3 -7.25 21.12 29.43
C GLY A 3 -7.92 22.14 28.50
N THR A 4 -7.93 21.92 27.17
CA THR A 4 -8.69 22.74 26.23
C THR A 4 -10.19 22.55 26.43
N ARG A 5 -10.96 23.63 26.52
CA ARG A 5 -12.40 23.60 26.80
C ARG A 5 -13.22 23.70 25.52
N VAL A 6 -14.03 22.68 25.25
CA VAL A 6 -14.92 22.63 24.09
C VAL A 6 -16.37 22.66 24.55
N VAL A 7 -17.15 23.60 24.00
CA VAL A 7 -18.58 23.72 24.25
C VAL A 7 -19.35 23.28 23.02
N ILE A 8 -20.05 22.15 23.12
CA ILE A 8 -20.98 21.67 22.09
C ILE A 8 -22.37 22.26 22.38
N VAL A 9 -22.91 22.99 21.43
CA VAL A 9 -24.23 23.62 21.51
C VAL A 9 -25.24 22.79 20.72
N ALA A 10 -26.34 22.41 21.38
CA ALA A 10 -27.48 21.73 20.77
C ALA A 10 -28.73 22.62 20.76
N THR A 11 -29.66 22.34 19.84
CA THR A 11 -30.98 22.99 19.83
C THR A 11 -31.81 22.62 21.07
N SER A 12 -32.74 23.47 21.43
CA SER A 12 -33.78 23.19 22.41
C SER A 12 -35.17 23.02 21.76
N ALA A 13 -35.29 23.13 20.44
CA ALA A 13 -36.55 22.96 19.72
C ALA A 13 -36.80 21.48 19.38
N ASP A 14 -37.97 20.97 19.76
CA ASP A 14 -38.43 19.60 19.48
C ASP A 14 -39.44 19.54 18.31
N THR A 15 -39.81 20.69 17.76
CA THR A 15 -40.67 20.82 16.58
C THR A 15 -40.24 21.98 15.69
N MET A 16 -40.44 21.83 14.38
CA MET A 16 -40.34 22.87 13.36
C MET A 16 -41.69 22.93 12.64
N GLY A 17 -42.56 23.84 13.09
CA GLY A 17 -43.98 23.83 12.72
C GLY A 17 -44.65 22.53 13.16
N ASP A 18 -45.32 21.85 12.22
CA ASP A 18 -45.97 20.56 12.47
C ASP A 18 -45.00 19.35 12.40
N HIS A 19 -43.72 19.57 12.07
CA HIS A 19 -42.73 18.50 11.98
C HIS A 19 -42.00 18.33 13.32
N LYS A 20 -42.06 17.13 13.91
CA LYS A 20 -41.23 16.78 15.08
C LYS A 20 -39.78 16.63 14.67
N THR A 21 -38.87 17.20 15.45
CA THR A 21 -37.43 17.16 15.18
C THR A 21 -36.64 17.36 16.48
N GLY A 22 -35.35 17.67 16.39
CA GLY A 22 -34.45 17.93 17.49
C GLY A 22 -33.04 18.16 16.97
N ALA A 23 -32.06 17.94 17.85
CA ALA A 23 -30.67 17.80 17.45
C ALA A 23 -30.45 16.43 16.79
N TRP A 24 -29.56 16.38 15.81
CA TRP A 24 -29.14 15.11 15.20
C TRP A 24 -28.09 14.42 16.09
N SER A 25 -28.34 13.18 16.54
CA SER A 25 -27.53 12.53 17.58
C SER A 25 -26.03 12.44 17.25
N GLU A 26 -25.66 11.92 16.08
CA GLU A 26 -24.26 11.79 15.62
C GLU A 26 -23.53 13.14 15.49
N GLU A 27 -24.27 14.25 15.39
CA GLU A 27 -23.68 15.60 15.33
C GLU A 27 -23.35 16.15 16.71
N ILE A 28 -23.76 15.47 17.78
CA ILE A 28 -23.33 15.69 19.16
C ILE A 28 -22.33 14.62 19.57
N THR A 29 -22.68 13.33 19.41
CA THR A 29 -21.91 12.21 19.95
C THR A 29 -20.58 12.02 19.22
N GLY A 30 -20.56 12.14 17.89
CA GLY A 30 -19.33 12.11 17.08
C GLY A 30 -18.32 13.18 17.51
N PRO A 31 -18.69 14.48 17.51
CA PRO A 31 -17.82 15.54 18.01
C PRO A 31 -17.44 15.37 19.48
N PHE A 32 -18.37 14.96 20.34
CA PHE A 32 -18.11 14.75 21.77
C PHE A 32 -16.95 13.79 21.99
N TYR A 33 -16.96 12.62 21.35
CA TYR A 33 -15.87 11.66 21.48
C TYR A 33 -14.62 12.07 20.73
N THR A 34 -14.75 12.73 19.57
CA THR A 34 -13.59 13.26 18.84
C THR A 34 -12.78 14.22 19.73
N PHE A 35 -13.44 15.13 20.45
CA PHE A 35 -12.76 16.05 21.36
C PHE A 35 -12.32 15.39 22.67
N LYS A 36 -13.16 14.53 23.26
CA LYS A 36 -12.87 13.84 24.53
C LYS A 36 -11.66 12.91 24.40
N ASP A 37 -11.56 12.16 23.30
CA ASP A 37 -10.44 11.24 23.03
C ASP A 37 -9.14 12.01 22.71
N ALA A 38 -9.23 13.25 22.24
CA ALA A 38 -8.08 14.15 22.10
C ALA A 38 -7.61 14.77 23.44
N GLY A 39 -8.34 14.53 24.54
CA GLY A 39 -8.03 15.04 25.88
C GLY A 39 -8.61 16.41 26.21
N CYS A 40 -9.56 16.91 25.40
CA CYS A 40 -10.29 18.14 25.69
C CYS A 40 -11.32 17.93 26.81
N SER A 41 -11.59 18.99 27.56
CA SER A 41 -12.74 19.07 28.47
C SER A 41 -13.97 19.47 27.66
N VAL A 42 -14.91 18.54 27.46
CA VAL A 42 -16.10 18.74 26.62
C VAL A 42 -17.34 18.95 27.49
N SER A 43 -18.10 20.02 27.22
CA SER A 43 -19.40 20.27 27.83
C SER A 43 -20.48 20.41 26.77
N ILE A 44 -21.66 19.84 27.02
CA ILE A 44 -22.83 19.98 26.16
C ILE A 44 -23.79 21.00 26.79
N VAL A 45 -24.18 21.99 26.00
CA VAL A 45 -25.14 23.05 26.37
C VAL A 45 -26.26 23.09 25.35
N SER A 46 -27.39 23.69 25.71
CA SER A 46 -28.47 23.95 24.76
C SER A 46 -28.96 25.39 24.83
N VAL A 47 -29.61 25.86 23.77
CA VAL A 47 -30.06 27.27 23.65
C VAL A 47 -30.83 27.72 24.89
N ARG A 48 -31.81 26.94 25.34
CA ARG A 48 -32.64 27.23 26.53
C ARG A 48 -32.19 26.50 27.80
N GLY A 49 -31.26 25.55 27.70
CA GLY A 49 -30.90 24.65 28.80
C GLY A 49 -31.97 23.57 29.04
N GLY A 50 -31.70 22.65 29.96
CA GLY A 50 -32.57 21.51 30.25
C GLY A 50 -32.31 20.32 29.32
N LYS A 51 -33.36 19.54 29.04
CA LYS A 51 -33.24 18.33 28.21
C LYS A 51 -33.07 18.70 26.74
N VAL A 52 -32.07 18.13 26.08
CA VAL A 52 -31.87 18.26 24.63
C VAL A 52 -32.87 17.35 23.90
N PRO A 53 -33.75 17.88 23.04
CA PRO A 53 -34.57 17.04 22.18
C PRO A 53 -33.70 16.42 21.08
N ILE A 54 -33.76 15.10 20.92
CA ILE A 54 -33.06 14.37 19.86
C ILE A 54 -34.06 14.00 18.78
N ASP A 55 -33.69 14.24 17.52
CA ASP A 55 -34.49 13.84 16.38
C ASP A 55 -34.53 12.30 16.30
N ALA A 56 -35.73 11.72 16.34
CA ALA A 56 -35.91 10.27 16.30
C ALA A 56 -35.35 9.63 15.02
N GLY A 57 -35.32 10.36 13.90
CA GLY A 57 -34.73 9.91 12.64
C GLY A 57 -33.23 9.66 12.76
N SER A 58 -32.53 10.43 13.61
CA SER A 58 -31.09 10.26 13.84
C SER A 58 -30.73 8.98 14.58
N LEU A 59 -31.68 8.41 15.34
CA LEU A 59 -31.51 7.17 16.11
C LEU A 59 -32.12 5.94 15.43
N ALA A 60 -32.69 6.07 14.23
CA ALA A 60 -33.21 4.94 13.48
C ALA A 60 -32.09 3.95 13.08
N THR A 61 -30.88 4.44 12.88
CA THR A 61 -29.66 3.63 12.67
C THR A 61 -28.50 4.27 13.45
N PRO A 62 -28.38 3.99 14.75
CA PRO A 62 -27.41 4.66 15.61
C PRO A 62 -25.98 4.30 15.18
N CYS A 63 -25.13 5.31 15.13
CA CYS A 63 -23.72 5.13 14.79
C CYS A 63 -22.94 4.51 15.97
N GLU A 64 -21.63 4.30 15.78
CA GLU A 64 -20.77 3.79 16.86
C GLU A 64 -20.65 4.76 18.04
N HIS A 65 -20.63 6.07 17.78
CA HIS A 65 -20.56 7.09 18.83
C HIS A 65 -21.85 7.14 19.66
N ASP A 66 -23.02 7.02 19.03
CA ASP A 66 -24.31 6.97 19.73
C ASP A 66 -24.37 5.78 20.68
N LYS A 67 -23.97 4.59 20.22
CA LYS A 67 -23.91 3.38 21.06
C LYS A 67 -22.96 3.58 22.23
N ARG A 68 -21.75 4.12 21.98
CA ARG A 68 -20.78 4.43 23.04
C ARG A 68 -21.34 5.44 24.04
N PHE A 69 -22.09 6.44 23.58
CA PHE A 69 -22.71 7.48 24.40
C PHE A 69 -23.78 6.92 25.34
N GLU A 70 -24.54 5.94 24.86
CA GLU A 70 -25.51 5.20 25.68
C GLU A 70 -24.80 4.26 26.68
N GLU A 71 -23.88 3.42 26.20
CA GLU A 71 -23.19 2.39 27.02
C GLU A 71 -22.33 2.97 28.14
N SER A 72 -21.69 4.12 27.90
CA SER A 72 -20.88 4.81 28.91
C SER A 72 -21.70 5.57 29.96
N GLY A 73 -23.00 5.77 29.72
CA GLY A 73 -23.86 6.63 30.52
C GLY A 73 -23.66 8.14 30.27
N ASP A 74 -22.81 8.52 29.31
CA ASP A 74 -22.61 9.92 28.92
C ASP A 74 -23.90 10.57 28.38
N ILE A 75 -24.89 9.77 27.96
CA ILE A 75 -26.25 10.22 27.61
C ILE A 75 -26.92 11.10 28.68
N ALA A 76 -26.56 10.92 29.96
CA ALA A 76 -27.04 11.77 31.05
C ALA A 76 -26.69 13.26 30.86
N ALA A 77 -25.64 13.57 30.08
CA ALA A 77 -25.26 14.94 29.74
C ALA A 77 -26.34 15.68 28.91
N LEU A 78 -27.23 14.95 28.23
CA LEU A 78 -28.32 15.53 27.45
C LEU A 78 -29.58 15.82 28.28
N GLU A 79 -29.73 15.23 29.46
CA GLU A 79 -30.95 15.35 30.26
C GLU A 79 -31.06 16.70 31.00
N LYS A 80 -29.92 17.28 31.37
CA LYS A 80 -29.84 18.55 32.12
C LYS A 80 -28.67 19.40 31.66
N THR A 81 -28.79 19.97 30.46
CA THR A 81 -27.79 20.90 29.92
C THR A 81 -27.90 22.30 30.53
N GLN A 82 -26.77 22.99 30.63
CA GLN A 82 -26.74 24.42 30.93
C GLN A 82 -27.33 25.22 29.77
N SER A 83 -27.98 26.36 30.07
CA SER A 83 -28.41 27.29 29.02
C SER A 83 -27.20 28.00 28.41
N LEU A 84 -27.20 28.13 27.08
CA LEU A 84 -26.18 28.85 26.33
C LEU A 84 -25.93 30.28 26.84
N LYS A 85 -26.99 30.95 27.33
CA LYS A 85 -26.90 32.31 27.91
C LYS A 85 -26.05 32.40 29.18
N GLN A 86 -25.78 31.28 29.84
CA GLN A 86 -25.00 31.20 31.06
C GLN A 86 -23.53 30.82 30.79
N VAL A 87 -23.19 30.49 29.54
CA VAL A 87 -21.82 30.13 29.16
C VAL A 87 -20.97 31.39 29.05
N LYS A 88 -19.81 31.39 29.70
CA LYS A 88 -18.87 32.51 29.64
C LYS A 88 -17.88 32.31 28.52
N ILE A 89 -17.48 33.39 27.85
CA ILE A 89 -16.52 33.32 26.75
C ILE A 89 -15.20 32.77 27.24
N GLU A 90 -14.77 33.16 28.45
CA GLU A 90 -13.52 32.69 29.06
C GLU A 90 -13.42 31.18 29.15
N ASP A 91 -14.55 30.46 29.21
CA ASP A 91 -14.68 29.00 29.33
C ASP A 91 -14.73 28.25 28.00
N ILE A 92 -14.56 28.96 26.89
CA ILE A 92 -14.63 28.39 25.54
C ILE A 92 -13.25 28.49 24.90
N ASP A 93 -12.67 27.40 24.42
CA ASP A 93 -11.55 27.46 23.46
C ASP A 93 -12.04 27.10 22.04
N CYS A 94 -13.08 26.26 21.97
CA CYS A 94 -13.86 25.99 20.76
C CYS A 94 -15.35 25.94 21.08
N LEU A 95 -16.16 26.65 20.28
CA LEU A 95 -17.62 26.56 20.27
C LEU A 95 -18.04 25.73 19.06
N PHE A 96 -18.68 24.59 19.31
CA PHE A 96 -19.14 23.66 18.26
C PHE A 96 -20.68 23.66 18.20
N LEU A 97 -21.26 24.05 17.08
CA LEU A 97 -22.70 24.08 16.85
C LEU A 97 -23.16 22.78 16.18
N ALA A 98 -23.80 21.88 16.94
CA ALA A 98 -24.42 20.68 16.40
C ALA A 98 -25.68 21.05 15.60
N GLY A 99 -26.02 20.27 14.57
CA GLY A 99 -27.19 20.51 13.71
C GLY A 99 -28.41 19.66 14.08
N GLY A 100 -29.15 19.25 13.05
CA GLY A 100 -30.54 18.80 13.14
C GLY A 100 -31.55 19.93 12.88
N HIS A 101 -32.71 19.60 12.33
CA HIS A 101 -33.69 20.60 11.88
C HIS A 101 -34.28 21.46 13.00
N GLY A 102 -34.19 21.06 14.27
CA GLY A 102 -34.58 21.93 15.38
C GLY A 102 -33.78 23.24 15.44
N THR A 103 -32.54 23.23 14.93
CA THR A 103 -31.70 24.44 14.86
C THR A 103 -32.30 25.55 13.99
N CYS A 104 -33.07 25.19 12.97
CA CYS A 104 -33.79 26.15 12.12
C CYS A 104 -34.77 27.03 12.90
N VAL A 105 -35.16 26.62 14.11
CA VAL A 105 -36.12 27.37 14.96
C VAL A 105 -35.42 28.31 15.92
N ASP A 106 -34.32 27.88 16.55
CA ASP A 106 -33.76 28.60 17.70
C ASP A 106 -32.27 29.00 17.59
N PHE A 107 -31.52 28.53 16.59
CA PHE A 107 -30.11 28.89 16.47
C PHE A 107 -29.87 30.27 15.88
N GLU A 108 -30.65 30.69 14.88
CA GLU A 108 -30.43 31.95 14.16
C GLU A 108 -30.32 33.14 15.13
N GLU A 109 -31.23 33.22 16.11
CA GLU A 109 -31.22 34.27 17.13
C GLU A 109 -30.54 33.81 18.42
N GLY A 110 -30.71 32.54 18.81
CA GLY A 110 -30.22 32.02 20.10
C GLY A 110 -28.70 31.92 20.20
N CYS A 111 -28.00 31.75 19.08
CA CYS A 111 -26.55 31.54 19.04
C CYS A 111 -25.75 32.77 18.56
N ALA A 112 -26.39 33.75 17.91
CA ALA A 112 -25.69 34.84 17.21
C ALA A 112 -24.69 35.62 18.10
N ASP A 113 -25.09 35.97 19.33
CA ASP A 113 -24.28 36.77 20.25
C ASP A 113 -23.04 36.00 20.74
N ILE A 114 -23.22 34.76 21.20
CA ILE A 114 -22.11 33.94 21.72
C ILE A 114 -21.13 33.57 20.59
N VAL A 115 -21.62 33.30 19.38
CA VAL A 115 -20.77 33.02 18.21
C VAL A 115 -19.93 34.25 17.86
N THR A 116 -20.56 35.42 17.76
CA THR A 116 -19.88 36.70 17.48
C THR A 116 -18.78 36.97 18.50
N LYS A 117 -19.10 36.84 19.79
CA LYS A 117 -18.14 37.07 20.89
C LYS A 117 -17.01 36.04 20.91
N THR A 118 -17.33 34.76 20.67
CA THR A 118 -16.33 33.69 20.61
C THR A 118 -15.36 33.92 19.46
N TYR A 119 -15.86 34.25 18.28
CA TYR A 119 -15.03 34.53 17.12
C TYR A 119 -14.18 35.80 17.32
N ALA A 120 -14.73 36.87 17.88
CA ALA A 120 -13.98 38.08 18.20
C ALA A 120 -12.87 37.83 19.23
N ALA A 121 -13.07 36.91 20.17
CA ALA A 121 -12.09 36.54 21.18
C ALA A 121 -10.96 35.61 20.68
N GLY A 122 -10.80 35.44 19.37
CA GLY A 122 -9.70 34.64 18.81
C GLY A 122 -9.91 33.12 18.94
N LYS A 123 -11.12 32.64 19.28
CA LYS A 123 -11.42 31.22 19.52
C LYS A 123 -11.96 30.53 18.27
N ILE A 124 -12.01 29.21 18.31
CA ILE A 124 -12.53 28.42 17.19
C ILE A 124 -14.05 28.39 17.24
N VAL A 125 -14.68 28.56 16.07
CA VAL A 125 -16.12 28.34 15.88
C VAL A 125 -16.28 27.24 14.85
N ALA A 126 -16.98 26.18 15.21
CA ALA A 126 -17.29 25.04 14.35
C ALA A 126 -18.80 24.84 14.25
N ALA A 127 -19.31 24.38 13.11
CA ALA A 127 -20.74 24.08 12.94
C ALA A 127 -20.95 22.95 11.92
N VAL A 128 -21.99 22.12 12.05
CA VAL A 128 -22.26 21.03 11.09
C VAL A 128 -23.73 20.93 10.71
N CYS A 129 -24.02 20.52 9.48
CA CYS A 129 -25.37 20.27 8.96
C CYS A 129 -26.22 21.55 8.98
N HIS A 130 -27.27 21.61 9.80
CA HIS A 130 -28.04 22.84 10.06
C HIS A 130 -27.48 23.71 11.18
N GLY A 131 -26.47 23.27 11.92
CA GLY A 131 -25.76 24.08 12.92
C GLY A 131 -25.28 25.46 12.41
N PRO A 132 -24.86 25.62 11.13
CA PRO A 132 -24.55 26.92 10.54
C PRO A 132 -25.71 27.94 10.52
N THR A 133 -26.96 27.55 10.80
CA THR A 133 -28.05 28.50 11.10
C THR A 133 -27.67 29.47 12.22
N GLY A 134 -26.85 29.04 13.19
CA GLY A 134 -26.31 29.90 14.25
C GLY A 134 -25.28 30.94 13.78
N LEU A 135 -24.80 30.85 12.54
CA LEU A 135 -23.89 31.80 11.92
C LEU A 135 -24.62 32.91 11.15
N VAL A 136 -25.90 32.73 10.83
CA VAL A 136 -26.68 33.62 9.94
C VAL A 136 -26.73 35.06 10.44
N ARG A 137 -26.83 35.26 11.76
CA ARG A 137 -26.81 36.60 12.40
C ARG A 137 -25.49 36.92 13.10
N ALA A 138 -24.50 36.02 13.06
CA ALA A 138 -23.21 36.24 13.67
C ALA A 138 -22.39 37.26 12.85
N LYS A 139 -21.56 38.05 13.54
CA LYS A 139 -20.78 39.14 12.94
C LYS A 139 -19.28 38.99 13.18
N ASP A 140 -18.50 39.55 12.26
CA ASP A 140 -17.07 39.81 12.39
C ASP A 140 -16.86 41.32 12.16
N GLY A 141 -16.74 42.07 13.26
CA GLY A 141 -16.92 43.53 13.26
C GLY A 141 -18.34 43.93 12.85
N ASP A 142 -18.47 44.79 11.84
CA ASP A 142 -19.76 45.26 11.32
C ASP A 142 -20.33 44.37 10.20
N ALA A 143 -19.57 43.39 9.70
CA ALA A 143 -19.97 42.53 8.60
C ALA A 143 -20.51 41.16 9.10
N PRO A 144 -21.34 40.46 8.30
CA PRO A 144 -21.66 39.06 8.58
C PRO A 144 -20.39 38.23 8.72
N LEU A 145 -20.33 37.36 9.73
CA LEU A 145 -19.14 36.57 10.03
C LEU A 145 -18.71 35.69 8.86
N VAL A 146 -19.67 35.21 8.06
CA VAL A 146 -19.42 34.31 6.93
C VAL A 146 -18.97 35.02 5.66
N LYS A 147 -19.02 36.36 5.61
CA LYS A 147 -18.74 37.13 4.39
C LYS A 147 -17.29 36.92 3.91
N GLY A 148 -17.13 36.44 2.68
CA GLY A 148 -15.85 36.16 2.05
C GLY A 148 -15.11 34.94 2.62
N LYS A 149 -15.76 34.15 3.48
CA LYS A 149 -15.18 32.92 4.04
C LYS A 149 -15.76 31.70 3.35
N LYS A 150 -14.95 30.65 3.23
CA LYS A 150 -15.39 29.35 2.75
C LYS A 150 -16.20 28.63 3.83
N VAL A 151 -17.42 28.25 3.50
CA VAL A 151 -18.33 27.56 4.43
C VAL A 151 -19.03 26.39 3.76
N ALA A 152 -19.46 25.44 4.57
CA ALA A 152 -20.39 24.38 4.24
C ALA A 152 -21.57 24.39 5.22
N GLY A 153 -22.58 23.61 4.91
CA GLY A 153 -23.80 23.41 5.70
C GLY A 153 -24.74 22.50 4.91
N PHE A 154 -25.88 22.11 5.46
CA PHE A 154 -26.79 21.21 4.74
C PHE A 154 -27.19 21.81 3.39
N SER A 155 -26.98 21.07 2.30
CA SER A 155 -27.16 21.62 0.96
C SER A 155 -28.62 21.66 0.56
N ASN A 156 -28.95 22.53 -0.40
CA ASN A 156 -30.29 22.63 -0.96
C ASN A 156 -30.75 21.29 -1.55
N VAL A 157 -29.83 20.58 -2.22
CA VAL A 157 -30.11 19.26 -2.80
C VAL A 157 -30.43 18.25 -1.71
N GLU A 158 -29.70 18.27 -0.59
CA GLU A 158 -29.97 17.40 0.56
C GLU A 158 -31.33 17.71 1.20
N GLU A 159 -31.65 19.00 1.35
CA GLU A 159 -32.93 19.48 1.90
C GLU A 159 -34.14 19.07 1.04
N GLU A 160 -34.02 19.20 -0.28
CA GLU A 160 -35.01 18.72 -1.24
C GLU A 160 -35.16 17.20 -1.16
N THR A 161 -34.04 16.47 -1.05
CA THR A 161 -34.05 15.01 -1.02
C THR A 161 -34.73 14.45 0.23
N VAL A 162 -34.58 15.11 1.38
CA VAL A 162 -35.29 14.72 2.62
C VAL A 162 -36.73 15.24 2.68
N GLY A 163 -37.17 16.02 1.69
CA GLY A 163 -38.54 16.51 1.56
C GLY A 163 -38.93 17.56 2.60
N LEU A 164 -37.97 18.33 3.11
CA LEU A 164 -38.19 19.35 4.13
C LEU A 164 -37.94 20.79 3.64
N ALA A 165 -37.59 20.96 2.36
CA ALA A 165 -37.35 22.27 1.74
C ALA A 165 -38.48 23.28 1.94
N ASP A 166 -39.75 22.84 1.87
CA ASP A 166 -40.92 23.71 2.08
C ASP A 166 -41.26 23.97 3.56
N LYS A 167 -40.58 23.29 4.49
CA LYS A 167 -40.84 23.39 5.94
C LYS A 167 -39.80 24.20 6.69
N VAL A 168 -38.58 24.27 6.18
CA VAL A 168 -37.53 25.12 6.76
C VAL A 168 -37.89 26.60 6.56
N PRO A 169 -37.59 27.49 7.53
CA PRO A 169 -37.92 28.91 7.44
C PRO A 169 -37.16 29.62 6.31
N PHE A 170 -36.00 29.10 5.94
CA PHE A 170 -35.20 29.51 4.79
C PHE A 170 -34.26 28.37 4.40
N SER A 171 -33.81 28.37 3.15
CA SER A 171 -32.74 27.49 2.67
C SER A 171 -31.39 27.96 3.22
N LEU A 172 -30.72 27.10 3.99
CA LEU A 172 -29.47 27.44 4.68
C LEU A 172 -28.35 27.82 3.71
N GLU A 173 -28.11 26.99 2.69
CA GLU A 173 -27.11 27.25 1.66
C GLU A 173 -27.35 28.60 0.97
N THR A 174 -28.59 28.86 0.52
CA THR A 174 -28.94 30.13 -0.14
C THR A 174 -28.70 31.28 0.81
N LYS A 175 -29.09 31.14 2.08
CA LYS A 175 -28.92 32.20 3.07
C LYS A 175 -27.45 32.53 3.34
N LEU A 176 -26.58 31.52 3.42
CA LEU A 176 -25.14 31.73 3.59
C LEU A 176 -24.53 32.44 2.38
N LYS A 177 -24.94 32.06 1.15
CA LYS A 177 -24.53 32.74 -0.09
C LYS A 177 -24.99 34.20 -0.12
N GLU A 178 -26.22 34.50 0.28
CA GLU A 178 -26.75 35.88 0.38
C GLU A 178 -25.93 36.76 1.34
N LEU A 179 -25.42 36.18 2.43
CA LEU A 179 -24.55 36.86 3.39
C LEU A 179 -23.12 37.05 2.87
N GLY A 180 -22.83 36.59 1.65
CA GLY A 180 -21.55 36.74 0.97
C GLY A 180 -20.55 35.63 1.28
N ALA A 181 -21.00 34.48 1.79
CA ALA A 181 -20.12 33.34 2.01
C ALA A 181 -19.76 32.61 0.70
N GLU A 182 -18.55 32.10 0.63
CA GLU A 182 -18.14 31.16 -0.42
C GLU A 182 -18.61 29.76 -0.02
N TYR A 183 -19.86 29.43 -0.35
CA TYR A 183 -20.39 28.11 -0.04
C TYR A 183 -19.72 27.04 -0.90
N VAL A 184 -19.12 26.04 -0.25
CA VAL A 184 -18.42 24.92 -0.88
C VAL A 184 -19.26 23.66 -0.66
N GLU A 185 -19.81 23.16 -1.75
CA GLU A 185 -20.65 21.96 -1.75
C GLU A 185 -19.79 20.70 -2.02
N GLY A 186 -19.99 19.67 -1.20
CA GLY A 186 -19.51 18.31 -1.41
C GLY A 186 -20.59 17.39 -1.95
N GLU A 187 -20.24 16.13 -2.20
CA GLU A 187 -21.21 15.13 -2.65
C GLU A 187 -22.34 14.94 -1.61
N THR A 188 -23.58 14.87 -2.08
CA THR A 188 -24.80 14.67 -1.27
C THR A 188 -24.66 13.46 -0.35
N PHE A 189 -24.92 13.64 0.94
CA PHE A 189 -24.82 12.63 2.01
C PHE A 189 -23.43 11.99 2.18
N LYS A 190 -22.37 12.64 1.69
CA LYS A 190 -20.98 12.24 1.95
C LYS A 190 -20.30 13.18 2.94
N PRO A 191 -19.30 12.70 3.71
CA PRO A 191 -18.50 13.55 4.57
C PRO A 191 -17.84 14.69 3.78
N HIS A 192 -18.20 15.91 4.10
CA HIS A 192 -17.61 17.14 3.58
C HIS A 192 -17.56 18.21 4.68
N ALA A 193 -16.37 18.71 4.98
CA ALA A 193 -16.17 19.80 5.92
C ALA A 193 -15.04 20.70 5.46
N VAL A 194 -15.18 21.99 5.74
CA VAL A 194 -14.34 23.07 5.25
C VAL A 194 -13.85 23.88 6.43
N ARG A 195 -12.57 24.25 6.39
CA ARG A 195 -11.94 25.13 7.37
C ARG A 195 -11.46 26.40 6.67
N ASP A 196 -11.89 27.53 7.17
CA ASP A 196 -11.40 28.86 6.81
C ASP A 196 -10.87 29.57 8.07
N GLY A 197 -9.56 29.47 8.29
CA GLY A 197 -8.90 29.96 9.49
C GLY A 197 -9.44 29.31 10.76
N ARG A 198 -10.17 30.12 11.56
CA ARG A 198 -10.81 29.74 12.83
C ARG A 198 -12.28 29.33 12.71
N LEU A 199 -12.85 29.41 11.50
CA LEU A 199 -14.21 28.96 11.21
C LEU A 199 -14.16 27.58 10.54
N VAL A 200 -14.84 26.61 11.11
CA VAL A 200 -14.96 25.25 10.56
C VAL A 200 -16.42 24.92 10.34
N THR A 201 -16.77 24.38 9.18
CA THR A 201 -18.16 24.05 8.86
C THR A 201 -18.27 22.70 8.16
N GLY A 202 -19.28 21.91 8.50
CA GLY A 202 -19.55 20.59 7.92
C GLY A 202 -20.91 20.54 7.25
N GLN A 203 -21.00 19.82 6.14
CA GLN A 203 -22.19 19.78 5.29
C GLN A 203 -23.37 18.99 5.88
N ASN A 204 -23.16 17.79 6.40
CA ASN A 204 -24.26 16.88 6.76
C ASN A 204 -23.87 16.02 7.98
N PRO A 205 -24.73 15.11 8.48
CA PRO A 205 -24.41 14.30 9.65
C PRO A 205 -23.12 13.48 9.49
N MET A 206 -22.84 12.98 8.28
CA MET A 206 -21.62 12.22 7.98
C MET A 206 -20.34 13.05 8.07
N SER A 207 -20.48 14.38 8.12
CA SER A 207 -19.37 15.32 8.30
C SER A 207 -19.04 15.62 9.76
N SER A 208 -19.82 15.13 10.75
CA SER A 208 -19.69 15.55 12.16
C SER A 208 -18.28 15.33 12.73
N VAL A 209 -17.76 14.10 12.59
CA VAL A 209 -16.41 13.73 13.04
C VAL A 209 -15.34 14.52 12.29
N ARG A 210 -15.46 14.65 10.96
CA ARG A 210 -14.48 15.39 10.15
C ARG A 210 -14.45 16.88 10.52
N CYS A 211 -15.61 17.48 10.78
CA CYS A 211 -15.74 18.86 11.25
C CYS A 211 -15.04 19.03 12.61
N ALA A 212 -15.27 18.11 13.56
CA ALA A 212 -14.61 18.13 14.86
C ALA A 212 -13.08 17.94 14.77
N SER A 213 -12.60 17.05 13.90
CA SER A 213 -11.16 16.88 13.62
C SER A 213 -10.53 18.16 13.05
N LEU A 214 -11.17 18.82 12.09
CA LEU A 214 -10.69 20.09 11.54
C LEU A 214 -10.67 21.20 12.60
N ALA A 215 -11.61 21.19 13.54
CA ALA A 215 -11.61 22.12 14.67
C ALA A 215 -10.47 21.83 15.66
N LEU A 216 -10.13 20.56 15.91
CA LEU A 216 -8.92 20.18 16.66
C LEU A 216 -7.65 20.69 15.98
N GLU A 217 -7.49 20.43 14.68
CA GLU A 217 -6.36 20.94 13.89
C GLU A 217 -6.29 22.48 13.93
N ALA A 218 -7.44 23.15 14.01
CA ALA A 218 -7.51 24.60 14.15
C ALA A 218 -7.03 25.07 15.52
N MET A 219 -7.48 24.42 16.59
CA MET A 219 -7.03 24.73 17.94
C MET A 219 -5.53 24.43 18.12
N GLU A 220 -5.01 23.32 17.59
CA GLU A 220 -3.58 23.00 17.67
C GLU A 220 -2.71 24.06 17.00
N LYS A 221 -3.13 24.55 15.83
CA LYS A 221 -2.41 25.62 15.12
C LYS A 221 -2.46 26.93 15.89
N GLU A 222 -3.60 27.31 16.46
CA GLU A 222 -3.74 28.55 17.23
C GLU A 222 -3.05 28.46 18.61
N LEU A 223 -3.05 27.28 19.24
CA LEU A 223 -2.32 27.02 20.49
C LEU A 223 -0.80 26.97 20.25
N GLY A 224 -0.36 26.36 19.14
CA GLY A 224 1.05 26.36 18.72
C GLY A 224 1.54 27.73 18.27
N ALA A 225 0.70 28.50 17.57
CA ALA A 225 1.02 29.87 17.12
C ALA A 225 1.01 30.91 18.26
N ARG A 226 0.51 30.56 19.46
CA ARG A 226 0.60 31.41 20.65
C ARG A 226 1.99 31.41 21.29
N ASP A 227 2.88 30.50 20.91
CA ASP A 227 4.26 30.46 21.36
C ASP A 227 5.24 30.71 20.19
N PRO A 228 5.70 31.96 20.00
CA PRO A 228 6.65 32.31 18.95
C PRO A 228 7.96 31.53 19.02
N GLU A 229 8.37 31.08 20.21
CA GLU A 229 9.61 30.33 20.41
C GLU A 229 9.46 28.88 19.95
N LEU A 230 8.29 28.26 20.20
CA LEU A 230 7.97 26.92 19.72
C LEU A 230 7.94 26.86 18.18
N GLU A 231 7.35 27.88 17.53
CA GLU A 231 7.29 27.95 16.07
C GLU A 231 8.67 28.16 15.44
N ALA A 232 9.51 29.02 16.06
CA ALA A 232 10.89 29.20 15.64
C ALA A 232 11.70 27.89 15.77
N LEU A 233 11.47 27.12 16.84
CA LEU A 233 12.09 25.82 17.04
C LEU A 233 11.66 24.81 15.97
N ARG A 234 10.36 24.69 15.70
CA ARG A 234 9.83 23.81 14.63
C ARG A 234 10.43 24.14 13.27
N SER A 235 10.43 25.42 12.90
CA SER A 235 11.02 25.87 11.63
C SER A 235 12.51 25.53 11.54
N LYS A 236 13.26 25.69 12.64
CA LYS A 236 14.67 25.32 12.71
C LYS A 236 14.90 23.82 12.56
N LEU A 237 14.09 23.00 13.22
CA LEU A 237 14.17 21.53 13.13
C LEU A 237 13.82 21.05 11.71
N GLU A 238 12.78 21.60 11.10
CA GLU A 238 12.42 21.31 9.70
C GLU A 238 13.52 21.69 8.72
N ALA A 239 14.13 22.86 8.90
CA ALA A 239 15.26 23.31 8.10
C ALA A 239 16.45 22.34 8.22
N ALA A 240 16.78 21.88 9.43
CA ALA A 240 17.83 20.90 9.67
C ALA A 240 17.50 19.54 9.00
N ARG A 241 16.25 19.08 9.12
CA ARG A 241 15.77 17.83 8.50
C ARG A 241 15.82 17.86 6.97
N SER A 242 15.54 19.01 6.36
CA SER A 242 15.58 19.20 4.89
C SER A 242 16.97 18.97 4.28
N GLN A 243 18.03 19.11 5.09
CA GLN A 243 19.42 18.91 4.70
C GLN A 243 19.87 17.46 4.81
N ILE A 244 19.04 16.56 5.37
CA ILE A 244 19.37 15.14 5.50
C ILE A 244 19.22 14.44 4.15
N GLY A 245 20.31 13.79 3.73
CA GLY A 245 20.36 12.90 2.58
C GLY A 245 21.81 12.60 2.22
N LEU A 246 22.09 11.40 1.72
CA LEU A 246 23.44 10.93 1.36
C LEU A 246 24.12 11.83 0.33
N LYS A 247 23.34 12.50 -0.53
CA LYS A 247 23.85 13.48 -1.51
C LYS A 247 24.17 14.84 -0.89
N LYS A 248 23.45 15.26 0.16
CA LYS A 248 23.59 16.60 0.78
C LYS A 248 24.55 16.57 1.98
N SER A 249 24.33 15.64 2.91
CA SER A 249 25.03 15.52 4.19
C SER A 249 25.39 14.05 4.51
N PRO A 250 26.32 13.43 3.76
CA PRO A 250 26.57 11.99 3.83
C PRO A 250 26.93 11.49 5.24
N LEU A 251 27.81 12.20 5.95
CA LEU A 251 28.24 11.81 7.30
C LEU A 251 27.08 11.85 8.30
N THR A 252 26.31 12.93 8.31
CA THR A 252 25.15 13.10 9.19
C THR A 252 24.10 12.02 8.94
N THR A 253 23.77 11.77 7.67
CA THR A 253 22.81 10.73 7.26
C THR A 253 23.27 9.35 7.71
N ILE A 254 24.55 8.99 7.50
CA ILE A 254 25.08 7.69 7.92
C ILE A 254 25.03 7.55 9.45
N VAL A 255 25.42 8.57 10.21
CA VAL A 255 25.36 8.54 11.68
C VAL A 255 23.93 8.34 12.18
N LEU A 256 22.97 9.07 11.60
CA LEU A 256 21.55 8.94 11.94
C LEU A 256 21.00 7.56 11.58
N PHE A 257 21.36 7.02 10.41
CA PHE A 257 20.99 5.66 10.00
C PHE A 257 21.58 4.60 10.94
N VAL A 258 22.86 4.71 11.32
CA VAL A 258 23.49 3.78 12.27
C VAL A 258 22.82 3.86 13.64
N ARG A 259 22.53 5.07 14.13
CA ARG A 259 21.77 5.26 15.37
C ARG A 259 20.39 4.63 15.29
N TRP A 260 19.69 4.80 14.17
CA TRP A 260 18.40 4.15 13.93
C TRP A 260 18.53 2.63 14.00
N LEU A 261 19.53 2.07 13.31
CA LEU A 261 19.77 0.62 13.23
C LEU A 261 20.08 0.03 14.61
N VAL A 262 20.96 0.67 15.38
CA VAL A 262 21.28 0.25 16.75
C VAL A 262 20.03 0.31 17.64
N SER A 263 19.26 1.40 17.59
CA SER A 263 18.02 1.51 18.35
C SER A 263 16.96 0.51 17.91
N PHE A 264 16.88 0.19 16.62
CA PHE A 264 15.98 -0.83 16.08
C PHE A 264 16.37 -2.22 16.59
N ILE A 265 17.65 -2.59 16.50
CA ILE A 265 18.16 -3.86 17.00
C ILE A 265 17.91 -3.95 18.51
N ALA A 266 18.29 -2.95 19.29
CA ALA A 266 18.11 -2.94 20.74
C ALA A 266 16.63 -3.08 21.16
N ARG A 267 15.72 -2.32 20.53
CA ARG A 267 14.27 -2.42 20.79
C ARG A 267 13.72 -3.79 20.43
N THR A 268 14.14 -4.33 19.29
CA THR A 268 13.70 -5.64 18.80
C THR A 268 14.20 -6.75 19.71
N THR A 269 15.49 -6.74 20.06
CA THR A 269 16.08 -7.68 21.01
C THR A 269 15.40 -7.60 22.37
N ARG A 270 15.15 -6.39 22.90
CA ARG A 270 14.41 -6.23 24.18
C ARG A 270 13.00 -6.83 24.10
N ARG A 271 12.25 -6.57 23.03
CA ARG A 271 10.92 -7.17 22.83
C ARG A 271 10.97 -8.69 22.76
N ILE A 272 11.93 -9.23 22.01
CA ILE A 272 12.14 -10.68 21.88
C ILE A 272 12.48 -11.29 23.26
N MET A 273 13.36 -10.65 24.03
CA MET A 273 13.82 -11.13 25.34
C MET A 273 12.77 -11.05 26.45
N ILE A 274 11.82 -10.11 26.37
CA ILE A 274 10.73 -9.97 27.37
C ILE A 274 9.53 -10.87 27.01
N SER A 275 9.39 -11.26 25.75
CA SER A 275 8.26 -12.06 25.29
C SER A 275 8.29 -13.47 25.89
N ARG A 276 7.23 -13.81 26.64
CA ARG A 276 7.01 -15.16 27.19
C ARG A 276 6.91 -16.20 26.07
N PHE A 277 6.35 -15.83 24.92
CA PHE A 277 6.30 -16.70 23.75
C PHE A 277 7.71 -17.09 23.27
N THR A 278 8.66 -16.15 23.27
CA THR A 278 10.04 -16.45 22.87
C THR A 278 10.68 -17.48 23.79
N TRP A 279 10.58 -17.28 25.10
CA TRP A 279 11.25 -18.15 26.08
C TRP A 279 10.60 -19.52 26.24
N PHE A 280 9.27 -19.59 26.18
CA PHE A 280 8.54 -20.84 26.44
C PHE A 280 8.14 -21.60 25.18
N VAL A 281 8.18 -20.97 24.00
CA VAL A 281 7.80 -21.62 22.74
C VAL A 281 8.96 -21.58 21.75
N LEU A 282 9.44 -20.38 21.37
CA LEU A 282 10.38 -20.25 20.27
C LEU A 282 11.76 -20.87 20.56
N ILE A 283 12.35 -20.54 21.72
CA ILE A 283 13.68 -21.05 22.12
C ILE A 283 13.66 -22.58 22.28
N PRO A 284 12.70 -23.18 23.04
CA PRO A 284 12.57 -24.63 23.10
C PRO A 284 12.32 -25.28 21.75
N ALA A 285 11.50 -24.69 20.87
CA ALA A 285 11.24 -25.24 19.54
C ALA A 285 12.49 -25.24 18.65
N VAL A 286 13.24 -24.13 18.63
CA VAL A 286 14.52 -24.02 17.89
C VAL A 286 15.57 -24.98 18.46
N GLY A 287 15.68 -25.05 19.80
CA GLY A 287 16.58 -25.99 20.47
C GLY A 287 16.23 -27.45 20.18
N THR A 288 14.94 -27.78 20.18
CA THR A 288 14.44 -29.13 19.83
C THR A 288 14.73 -29.45 18.37
N TYR A 289 14.49 -28.51 17.45
CA TYR A 289 14.79 -28.67 16.02
C TYR A 289 16.28 -28.97 15.78
N PHE A 290 17.19 -28.17 16.36
CA PHE A 290 18.62 -28.40 16.20
C PHE A 290 19.11 -29.66 16.93
N GLY A 291 18.53 -29.98 18.09
CA GLY A 291 18.77 -31.24 18.78
C GLY A 291 18.38 -32.44 17.93
N LEU A 292 17.18 -32.44 17.34
CA LEU A 292 16.72 -33.48 16.43
C LEU A 292 17.62 -33.60 15.20
N LYS A 293 17.99 -32.47 14.60
CA LYS A 293 18.80 -32.40 13.38
C LYS A 293 20.23 -32.92 13.56
N TYR A 294 20.89 -32.58 14.66
CA TYR A 294 22.31 -32.87 14.83
C TYR A 294 22.61 -34.01 15.81
N HIS A 295 21.73 -34.33 16.77
CA HIS A 295 22.04 -35.25 17.86
C HIS A 295 21.10 -36.43 18.03
N PHE A 296 19.79 -36.28 17.79
CA PHE A 296 18.82 -37.32 18.16
C PHE A 296 18.21 -38.10 16.99
N ALA A 297 17.94 -37.46 15.85
CA ALA A 297 17.15 -38.05 14.77
C ALA A 297 17.59 -37.56 13.38
N GLN A 298 18.89 -37.72 13.08
CA GLN A 298 19.49 -37.28 11.82
C GLN A 298 18.79 -37.87 10.59
N GLU A 299 18.28 -39.10 10.70
CA GLU A 299 17.51 -39.81 9.66
C GLU A 299 16.27 -39.02 9.18
N LEU A 300 15.66 -38.20 10.04
CA LEU A 300 14.50 -37.37 9.67
C LEU A 300 14.85 -36.23 8.70
N PHE A 301 16.14 -35.91 8.55
CA PHE A 301 16.64 -34.78 7.76
C PHE A 301 17.39 -35.21 6.51
N VAL A 302 17.41 -36.51 6.20
CA VAL A 302 18.11 -37.04 5.02
C VAL A 302 17.33 -36.72 3.74
N PRO A 303 17.99 -36.17 2.69
CA PRO A 303 17.35 -35.89 1.42
C PRO A 303 16.90 -37.19 0.72
N PRO A 304 15.78 -37.18 -0.02
CA PRO A 304 15.31 -38.33 -0.77
C PRO A 304 16.27 -38.66 -1.92
N VAL A 305 16.39 -39.95 -2.21
CA VAL A 305 17.01 -40.46 -3.44
C VAL A 305 15.94 -40.53 -4.52
N CYS A 306 16.25 -40.04 -5.71
CA CYS A 306 15.30 -39.95 -6.81
C CYS A 306 14.90 -41.33 -7.31
N GLY A 307 13.60 -41.66 -7.22
CA GLY A 307 13.04 -42.97 -7.58
C GLY A 307 12.52 -43.79 -6.38
N GLU A 308 12.85 -43.41 -5.15
CA GLU A 308 12.35 -44.03 -3.92
C GLU A 308 11.37 -43.09 -3.20
N THR A 309 10.19 -43.61 -2.82
CA THR A 309 9.22 -42.85 -2.04
C THR A 309 9.61 -42.85 -0.58
N THR A 310 10.36 -41.82 -0.19
CA THR A 310 10.30 -41.05 1.08
C THR A 310 11.70 -40.68 1.56
N GLY A 311 12.02 -39.38 1.51
CA GLY A 311 13.07 -38.81 2.36
C GLY A 311 12.53 -38.61 3.77
N GLY A 312 13.37 -38.11 4.68
CA GLY A 312 12.95 -37.81 6.04
C GLY A 312 11.82 -36.75 6.09
N SER A 313 10.85 -36.92 6.99
CA SER A 313 9.68 -36.02 7.07
C SER A 313 10.06 -34.58 7.42
N MET A 314 11.11 -34.38 8.22
CA MET A 314 11.62 -33.06 8.58
C MET A 314 12.39 -32.41 7.42
N TRP A 315 13.02 -33.19 6.56
CA TRP A 315 13.65 -32.67 5.34
C TRP A 315 12.62 -32.03 4.40
N LEU A 316 11.45 -32.67 4.22
CA LEU A 316 10.39 -32.10 3.38
C LEU A 316 9.90 -30.75 3.94
N PHE A 317 9.79 -30.64 5.27
CA PHE A 317 9.45 -29.40 5.94
C PHE A 317 10.53 -28.33 5.73
N GLU A 318 11.82 -28.66 5.87
CA GLU A 318 12.91 -27.72 5.60
C GLU A 318 12.88 -27.21 4.16
N VAL A 319 12.71 -28.10 3.19
CA VAL A 319 12.64 -27.72 1.79
C VAL A 319 11.40 -26.88 1.53
N ALA A 320 10.24 -27.20 2.11
CA ALA A 320 9.06 -26.37 1.97
C ALA A 320 9.30 -24.95 2.52
N VAL A 321 9.92 -24.80 3.69
CA VAL A 321 10.26 -23.50 4.27
C VAL A 321 11.23 -22.73 3.38
N VAL A 322 12.29 -23.38 2.88
CA VAL A 322 13.26 -22.76 1.98
C VAL A 322 12.60 -22.34 0.66
N GLU A 323 11.75 -23.20 0.10
CA GLU A 323 11.03 -22.96 -1.16
C GLU A 323 10.05 -21.78 -1.03
N ILE A 324 9.22 -21.76 0.03
CA ILE A 324 8.29 -20.67 0.32
C ILE A 324 9.06 -19.36 0.52
N SER A 325 10.12 -19.39 1.33
CA SER A 325 10.93 -18.20 1.61
C SER A 325 11.61 -17.68 0.34
N TRP A 326 12.12 -18.58 -0.49
CA TRP A 326 12.77 -18.24 -1.76
C TRP A 326 11.81 -17.50 -2.70
N TRP A 327 10.64 -18.06 -2.97
CA TRP A 327 9.65 -17.43 -3.85
C TRP A 327 9.09 -16.13 -3.28
N ALA A 328 8.85 -16.07 -1.97
CA ALA A 328 8.37 -14.85 -1.31
C ALA A 328 9.41 -13.72 -1.41
N ILE A 329 10.68 -13.99 -1.12
CA ILE A 329 11.77 -13.01 -1.22
C ILE A 329 11.95 -12.55 -2.66
N LEU A 330 11.95 -13.46 -3.64
CA LEU A 330 12.02 -13.10 -5.05
C LEU A 330 10.83 -12.22 -5.48
N GLY A 331 9.64 -12.48 -4.93
CA GLY A 331 8.46 -11.63 -5.12
C GLY A 331 8.64 -10.23 -4.53
N ILE A 332 9.17 -10.12 -3.31
CA ILE A 332 9.44 -8.82 -2.67
C ILE A 332 10.46 -8.02 -3.47
N LEU A 333 11.60 -8.65 -3.81
CA LEU A 333 12.66 -8.03 -4.61
C LEU A 333 12.16 -7.61 -6.00
N SER A 334 11.20 -8.36 -6.56
CA SER A 334 10.55 -8.04 -7.83
C SER A 334 9.74 -6.74 -7.79
N SER A 335 9.10 -6.42 -6.66
CA SER A 335 8.29 -5.20 -6.52
C SER A 335 9.17 -4.02 -6.15
N VAL A 336 10.15 -4.21 -5.24
CA VAL A 336 11.11 -3.17 -4.85
C VAL A 336 12.00 -2.74 -6.04
N GLY A 337 12.25 -3.63 -7.00
CA GLY A 337 13.28 -3.44 -8.02
C GLY A 337 12.93 -2.61 -9.26
N PHE A 338 11.69 -2.53 -9.77
CA PHE A 338 11.50 -1.93 -11.11
C PHE A 338 10.09 -1.46 -11.50
N GLY A 339 9.10 -1.43 -10.60
CA GLY A 339 7.74 -1.02 -10.97
C GLY A 339 7.14 -1.79 -12.18
N THR A 340 7.70 -2.96 -12.48
CA THR A 340 7.31 -3.83 -13.58
C THR A 340 7.69 -5.25 -13.19
N GLY A 341 6.86 -5.89 -12.37
CA GLY A 341 7.06 -7.30 -11.94
C GLY A 341 7.23 -8.31 -13.09
N LEU A 342 7.11 -7.87 -14.35
CA LEU A 342 7.42 -8.62 -15.55
C LEU A 342 8.92 -8.98 -15.65
N HIS A 343 9.85 -8.10 -15.29
CA HIS A 343 11.29 -8.37 -15.47
C HIS A 343 11.80 -9.51 -14.59
N SER A 344 11.40 -9.54 -13.32
CA SER A 344 11.76 -10.57 -12.34
C SER A 344 11.00 -11.88 -12.57
N GLY A 345 9.74 -11.80 -13.03
CA GLY A 345 9.00 -12.95 -13.53
C GLY A 345 9.75 -13.64 -14.68
N ILE A 346 10.24 -12.84 -15.64
CA ILE A 346 11.09 -13.32 -16.75
C ILE A 346 12.41 -13.90 -16.26
N MET A 347 13.01 -13.40 -15.19
CA MET A 347 14.29 -13.95 -14.70
C MET A 347 14.16 -15.25 -13.89
N PHE A 348 13.03 -15.48 -13.20
CA PHE A 348 12.91 -16.58 -12.24
C PHE A 348 11.67 -17.45 -12.44
N LEU A 349 10.46 -16.87 -12.33
CA LEU A 349 9.21 -17.64 -12.33
C LEU A 349 8.91 -18.25 -13.70
N PHE A 350 9.03 -17.49 -14.79
CA PHE A 350 8.71 -17.96 -16.14
C PHE A 350 9.70 -18.99 -16.70
N PRO A 351 11.03 -18.84 -16.51
CA PRO A 351 11.97 -19.92 -16.79
C PRO A 351 11.63 -21.21 -16.03
N HIS A 352 11.19 -21.07 -14.77
CA HIS A 352 10.78 -22.22 -13.99
C HIS A 352 9.52 -22.88 -14.53
N VAL A 353 8.49 -22.11 -14.90
CA VAL A 353 7.28 -22.60 -15.59
C VAL A 353 7.67 -23.37 -16.85
N MET A 354 8.53 -22.80 -17.68
CA MET A 354 8.99 -23.43 -18.92
C MET A 354 9.69 -24.77 -18.64
N GLN A 355 10.58 -24.82 -17.65
CA GLN A 355 11.27 -26.06 -17.27
C GLN A 355 10.30 -27.15 -16.82
N VAL A 356 9.26 -26.80 -16.07
CA VAL A 356 8.21 -27.74 -15.61
C VAL A 356 7.40 -28.27 -16.78
N VAL A 357 6.97 -27.39 -17.69
CA VAL A 357 6.21 -27.78 -18.89
C VAL A 357 7.05 -28.71 -19.77
N ALA A 358 8.29 -28.33 -20.07
CA ALA A 358 9.19 -29.14 -20.89
C ALA A 358 9.47 -30.52 -20.28
N ALA A 359 9.65 -30.59 -18.95
CA ALA A 359 9.85 -31.85 -18.26
C ALA A 359 8.59 -32.72 -18.29
N ALA A 360 7.41 -32.16 -18.02
CA ALA A 360 6.16 -32.90 -18.05
C ALA A 360 5.87 -33.49 -19.44
N GLU A 361 6.11 -32.71 -20.50
CA GLU A 361 5.98 -33.18 -21.89
C GLU A 361 7.01 -34.25 -22.24
N ALA A 362 8.26 -34.09 -21.81
CA ALA A 362 9.31 -35.11 -22.02
C ALA A 362 9.02 -36.41 -21.26
N CYS A 363 8.44 -36.32 -20.05
CA CYS A 363 8.03 -37.48 -19.27
C CYS A 363 6.72 -38.12 -19.78
N GLY A 364 5.89 -37.37 -20.52
CA GLY A 364 4.55 -37.78 -20.93
C GLY A 364 3.55 -37.87 -19.77
N THR A 365 3.88 -37.31 -18.60
CA THR A 365 3.03 -37.35 -17.41
C THR A 365 3.32 -36.18 -16.48
N THR A 366 2.30 -35.70 -15.78
CA THR A 366 2.42 -34.76 -14.66
C THR A 366 2.44 -35.47 -13.30
N SER A 367 2.03 -36.74 -13.27
CA SER A 367 1.96 -37.53 -12.04
C SER A 367 3.36 -37.92 -11.57
N GLY A 368 3.70 -37.56 -10.33
CA GLY A 368 5.02 -37.83 -9.75
C GLY A 368 6.12 -36.87 -10.20
N LEU A 369 5.81 -35.85 -11.02
CA LEU A 369 6.77 -34.81 -11.39
C LEU A 369 6.93 -33.80 -10.24
N ILE A 370 8.15 -33.63 -9.76
CA ILE A 370 8.45 -32.68 -8.69
C ILE A 370 8.85 -31.33 -9.29
N ALA A 371 7.96 -30.35 -9.14
CA ALA A 371 8.16 -28.97 -9.62
C ALA A 371 8.85 -28.05 -8.60
N TRP A 372 9.23 -28.53 -7.42
CA TRP A 372 9.87 -27.67 -6.41
C TRP A 372 11.29 -27.27 -6.83
N TYR A 373 11.60 -25.98 -6.76
CA TYR A 373 12.81 -25.39 -7.30
C TYR A 373 14.09 -25.89 -6.61
N GLN A 374 14.05 -26.10 -5.30
CA GLN A 374 15.19 -26.54 -4.48
C GLN A 374 15.25 -28.07 -4.26
N HIS A 375 14.30 -28.83 -4.81
CA HIS A 375 14.27 -30.28 -4.61
C HIS A 375 15.38 -30.99 -5.42
N PRO A 376 16.08 -31.99 -4.88
CA PRO A 376 17.18 -32.69 -5.56
C PRO A 376 16.69 -33.43 -6.81
N CYS A 377 15.50 -34.03 -6.75
CA CYS A 377 14.84 -34.72 -7.86
C CYS A 377 13.97 -33.81 -8.74
N LYS A 378 14.28 -32.51 -8.76
CA LYS A 378 13.54 -31.52 -9.54
C LYS A 378 13.51 -31.94 -11.02
N LEU A 379 12.30 -32.01 -11.57
CA LEU A 379 12.06 -32.28 -13.00
C LEU A 379 12.59 -33.63 -13.51
N GLU A 380 12.88 -34.56 -12.61
CA GLU A 380 13.19 -35.93 -13.01
C GLU A 380 11.88 -36.71 -13.21
N CYS A 381 11.81 -37.47 -14.31
CA CYS A 381 10.69 -38.38 -14.51
C CYS A 381 10.80 -39.48 -13.47
N ALA A 382 9.93 -39.48 -12.45
CA ALA A 382 9.89 -40.54 -11.45
C ALA A 382 9.56 -41.87 -12.14
N THR A 383 10.56 -42.74 -12.31
CA THR A 383 10.47 -43.99 -13.09
C THR A 383 9.60 -45.09 -12.48
N THR A 384 8.70 -44.81 -11.53
CA THR A 384 8.07 -45.88 -10.72
C THR A 384 6.58 -45.72 -10.38
N PHE A 385 5.88 -44.68 -10.82
CA PHE A 385 4.44 -44.53 -10.50
C PHE A 385 3.57 -44.38 -11.75
N GLY A 386 3.11 -45.53 -12.25
CA GLY A 386 1.93 -45.63 -13.11
C GLY A 386 2.20 -45.66 -14.62
N PRO A 387 1.21 -46.08 -15.43
CA PRO A 387 1.32 -46.10 -16.89
C PRO A 387 1.68 -44.71 -17.42
N LYS A 388 2.43 -44.65 -18.53
CA LYS A 388 2.50 -43.45 -19.38
C LYS A 388 1.11 -43.21 -19.94
N ASP A 389 0.31 -42.47 -19.20
CA ASP A 389 -1.00 -42.04 -19.65
C ASP A 389 -0.87 -40.59 -20.10
N ASP A 390 -0.75 -40.41 -21.42
CA ASP A 390 -0.63 -39.11 -22.10
C ASP A 390 -1.81 -38.18 -21.74
N SER A 391 -2.90 -38.72 -21.18
CA SER A 391 -4.07 -37.97 -20.72
C SER A 391 -3.80 -37.05 -19.52
N THR A 392 -2.65 -37.16 -18.85
CA THR A 392 -2.33 -36.35 -17.65
C THR A 392 -1.60 -35.04 -17.94
N VAL A 393 -1.04 -34.83 -19.14
CA VAL A 393 -0.34 -33.59 -19.51
C VAL A 393 -1.34 -32.57 -20.05
N THR A 394 -2.18 -32.06 -19.16
CA THR A 394 -3.16 -31.00 -19.47
C THR A 394 -2.67 -29.65 -18.94
N MET A 395 -3.16 -28.57 -19.55
CA MET A 395 -2.88 -27.21 -19.08
C MET A 395 -3.25 -27.01 -17.60
N PHE A 396 -4.34 -27.66 -17.15
CA PHE A 396 -4.79 -27.59 -15.76
C PHE A 396 -3.85 -28.34 -14.80
N ASN A 397 -3.40 -29.54 -15.15
CA ASN A 397 -2.46 -30.30 -14.30
C ASN A 397 -1.09 -29.62 -14.22
N LEU A 398 -0.62 -29.05 -15.33
CA LEU A 398 0.60 -28.23 -15.34
C LEU A 398 0.46 -26.99 -14.45
N TRP A 399 -0.71 -26.35 -14.47
CA TRP A 399 -1.01 -25.22 -13.60
C TRP A 399 -0.99 -25.59 -12.11
N LEU A 400 -1.60 -26.73 -11.74
CA LEU A 400 -1.59 -27.23 -10.37
C LEU A 400 -0.18 -27.48 -9.82
N LEU A 401 0.77 -27.90 -10.66
CA LEU A 401 2.16 -28.13 -10.25
C LEU A 401 2.92 -26.85 -9.86
N ILE A 402 2.51 -25.69 -10.42
CA ILE A 402 3.27 -24.42 -10.31
C ILE A 402 2.50 -23.36 -9.51
N THR A 403 1.18 -23.51 -9.38
CA THR A 403 0.30 -22.46 -8.82
C THR A 403 0.73 -22.01 -7.42
N VAL A 404 1.19 -22.93 -6.57
CA VAL A 404 1.63 -22.60 -5.20
C VAL A 404 2.85 -21.67 -5.22
N GLN A 405 3.88 -22.01 -5.99
CA GLN A 405 5.10 -21.20 -6.12
C GLN A 405 4.78 -19.85 -6.75
N ALA A 406 3.93 -19.84 -7.78
CA ALA A 406 3.46 -18.63 -8.43
C ALA A 406 2.69 -17.73 -7.46
N MET A 407 1.77 -18.29 -6.66
CA MET A 407 1.00 -17.54 -5.67
C MET A 407 1.90 -16.94 -4.59
N ILE A 408 2.84 -17.71 -4.04
CA ILE A 408 3.79 -17.22 -3.04
C ILE A 408 4.64 -16.07 -3.61
N TRP A 409 5.14 -16.22 -4.83
CA TRP A 409 5.86 -15.15 -5.53
C TRP A 409 4.98 -13.91 -5.71
N GLY A 410 3.74 -14.07 -6.17
CA GLY A 410 2.80 -12.98 -6.36
C GLY A 410 2.42 -12.26 -5.06
N ILE A 411 2.24 -13.00 -3.95
CA ILE A 411 2.07 -12.41 -2.60
C ILE A 411 3.32 -11.63 -2.19
N GLY A 412 4.51 -12.16 -2.46
CA GLY A 412 5.76 -11.43 -2.25
C GLY A 412 5.76 -10.08 -2.99
N THR A 413 5.26 -10.04 -4.24
CA THR A 413 5.13 -8.77 -4.98
C THR A 413 4.12 -7.82 -4.36
N ALA A 414 3.12 -8.30 -3.62
CA ALA A 414 2.19 -7.45 -2.88
C ALA A 414 2.84 -6.89 -1.59
N VAL A 415 3.67 -7.68 -0.92
CA VAL A 415 4.44 -7.24 0.26
C VAL A 415 5.43 -6.12 -0.10
N GLY A 416 6.04 -6.19 -1.29
CA GLY A 416 6.94 -5.14 -1.78
C GLY A 416 6.27 -3.77 -2.00
N GLU A 417 4.93 -3.71 -2.03
CA GLU A 417 4.13 -2.48 -2.18
C GLU A 417 3.78 -1.81 -0.84
N LEU A 418 4.12 -2.46 0.28
CA LEU A 418 3.89 -1.90 1.61
C LEU A 418 4.70 -0.64 1.91
N PRO A 419 6.00 -0.52 1.55
CA PRO A 419 6.76 0.68 1.87
C PRO A 419 6.17 1.96 1.28
N PRO A 420 5.80 2.04 -0.02
CA PRO A 420 5.13 3.23 -0.57
C PRO A 420 3.82 3.58 0.14
N TYR A 421 2.99 2.58 0.48
CA TYR A 421 1.75 2.77 1.23
C TYR A 421 1.99 3.32 2.64
N LEU A 422 2.95 2.74 3.37
CA LEU A 422 3.24 3.14 4.74
C LEU A 422 3.87 4.54 4.80
N VAL A 423 4.75 4.86 3.84
CA VAL A 423 5.38 6.18 3.74
C VAL A 423 4.34 7.25 3.44
N SER A 424 3.46 7.06 2.47
CA SER A 424 2.43 8.06 2.15
C SER A 424 1.40 8.20 3.27
N LYS A 425 1.04 7.11 3.94
CA LYS A 425 0.16 7.14 5.11
C LYS A 425 0.78 7.88 6.29
N ALA A 426 2.04 7.60 6.61
CA ALA A 426 2.76 8.29 7.67
C ALA A 426 2.88 9.78 7.38
N ALA A 427 3.24 10.16 6.15
CA ALA A 427 3.36 11.55 5.74
C ALA A 427 2.05 12.35 5.89
N ARG A 428 0.91 11.73 5.56
CA ARG A 428 -0.42 12.34 5.75
C ARG A 428 -0.81 12.48 7.22
N LEU A 429 -0.48 11.48 8.06
CA LEU A 429 -0.77 11.53 9.49
C LEU A 429 0.07 12.57 10.26
N THR A 430 1.27 12.90 9.78
CA THR A 430 2.17 13.88 10.41
C THR A 430 1.96 15.32 9.91
N GLY A 431 0.96 15.57 9.05
CA GLY A 431 0.61 16.93 8.55
C GLY A 431 1.67 17.60 7.69
N SER A 432 2.79 16.92 7.42
CA SER A 432 4.01 17.51 6.85
C SER A 432 4.08 17.51 5.31
N SER A 433 2.98 17.22 4.61
CA SER A 433 2.98 17.17 3.13
C SER A 433 1.68 17.59 2.44
N ASP A 434 0.73 18.22 3.14
CA ASP A 434 -0.52 18.69 2.50
C ASP A 434 -0.22 19.68 1.36
N SER A 435 0.82 20.50 1.50
CA SER A 435 1.26 21.43 0.44
C SER A 435 1.90 20.72 -0.75
N GLU A 436 2.68 19.67 -0.55
CA GLU A 436 3.47 19.02 -1.61
C GLU A 436 2.59 18.13 -2.50
N TYR A 437 1.66 17.34 -1.93
CA TYR A 437 0.73 16.50 -2.71
C TYR A 437 -0.38 17.30 -3.39
N HIS A 438 -0.97 18.31 -2.73
CA HIS A 438 -1.89 19.21 -3.42
C HIS A 438 -1.17 20.00 -4.52
N SER A 439 0.10 20.39 -4.34
CA SER A 439 0.89 20.99 -5.41
C SER A 439 1.20 20.00 -6.54
N GLU A 440 1.51 18.73 -6.26
CA GLU A 440 1.75 17.71 -7.29
C GLU A 440 0.46 17.31 -8.02
N ILE A 441 -0.68 17.27 -7.35
CA ILE A 441 -1.99 17.04 -7.97
C ILE A 441 -2.44 18.25 -8.78
N GLU A 442 -2.29 19.46 -8.26
CA GLU A 442 -2.60 20.69 -9.00
C GLU A 442 -1.65 20.85 -10.20
N GLU A 443 -0.38 20.49 -10.05
CA GLU A 443 0.60 20.45 -11.14
C GLU A 443 0.26 19.34 -12.15
N ALA A 444 -0.17 18.15 -11.70
CA ALA A 444 -0.64 17.07 -12.56
C ALA A 444 -1.97 17.41 -13.27
N LYS A 445 -2.88 18.16 -12.62
CA LYS A 445 -4.09 18.72 -13.22
C LYS A 445 -3.77 19.81 -14.25
N SER A 446 -2.69 20.57 -14.03
CA SER A 446 -2.22 21.60 -14.97
C SER A 446 -1.50 21.03 -16.20
N LYS A 447 -0.95 19.81 -16.09
CA LYS A 447 -0.22 19.12 -17.17
C LYS A 447 -1.18 18.29 -18.02
N THR A 448 -1.17 18.51 -19.33
CA THR A 448 -1.98 17.76 -20.32
C THR A 448 -1.35 16.45 -20.78
N ASP A 449 -0.48 15.82 -19.95
CA ASP A 449 0.18 14.58 -20.33
C ASP A 449 -0.69 13.34 -20.05
N ALA A 450 -0.46 12.26 -20.82
CA ALA A 450 -1.23 11.02 -20.70
C ALA A 450 -1.06 10.35 -19.32
N PHE A 451 0.10 10.54 -18.69
CA PHE A 451 0.47 9.94 -17.41
C PHE A 451 -0.26 10.59 -16.23
N SER A 452 -0.44 11.91 -16.24
CA SER A 452 -1.17 12.67 -15.23
C SER A 452 -2.67 12.42 -15.31
N ARG A 453 -3.22 12.26 -16.53
CA ARG A 453 -4.61 11.81 -16.71
C ARG A 453 -4.84 10.41 -16.13
N MET A 454 -3.90 9.49 -16.35
CA MET A 454 -3.96 8.14 -15.78
C MET A 454 -3.89 8.18 -14.25
N LYS A 455 -3.02 9.01 -13.66
CA LYS A 455 -2.94 9.23 -12.20
C LYS A 455 -4.27 9.67 -11.60
N ILE A 456 -4.88 10.73 -12.15
CA ILE A 456 -6.15 11.28 -11.65
C ILE A 456 -7.27 10.24 -11.78
N TRP A 457 -7.31 9.52 -12.91
CA TRP A 457 -8.28 8.45 -13.09
C TRP A 457 -8.11 7.33 -12.05
N THR A 458 -6.88 6.87 -11.80
CA THR A 458 -6.58 5.82 -10.82
C THR A 458 -7.01 6.24 -9.42
N ILE A 459 -6.77 7.49 -9.03
CA ILE A 459 -7.20 8.04 -7.73
C ILE A 459 -8.73 8.01 -7.64
N ASN A 460 -9.43 8.66 -8.58
CA ASN A 460 -10.90 8.73 -8.58
C ASN A 460 -11.55 7.34 -8.63
N PHE A 461 -10.96 6.41 -9.40
CA PHE A 461 -11.44 5.04 -9.50
C PHE A 461 -11.28 4.30 -8.17
N THR A 462 -10.14 4.47 -7.50
CA THR A 462 -9.85 3.84 -6.20
C THR A 462 -10.72 4.42 -5.09
N GLU A 463 -10.95 5.74 -5.08
CA GLU A 463 -11.87 6.40 -4.14
C GLU A 463 -13.31 5.89 -4.31
N ARG A 464 -13.79 5.74 -5.55
CA ARG A 464 -15.16 5.30 -5.83
C ARG A 464 -15.41 3.84 -5.49
N HIS A 465 -14.43 2.96 -5.73
CA HIS A 465 -14.65 1.51 -5.67
C HIS A 465 -13.93 0.80 -4.50
N GLY A 466 -13.12 1.53 -3.73
CA GLY A 466 -12.45 1.05 -2.52
C GLY A 466 -11.71 -0.27 -2.75
N PHE A 467 -12.03 -1.29 -1.93
CA PHE A 467 -11.45 -2.63 -2.02
C PHE A 467 -11.48 -3.22 -3.44
N MET A 468 -12.63 -3.09 -4.12
CA MET A 468 -12.82 -3.71 -5.43
C MET A 468 -12.05 -2.98 -6.52
N GLY A 469 -11.90 -1.65 -6.39
CA GLY A 469 -11.03 -0.85 -7.26
C GLY A 469 -9.58 -1.28 -7.16
N ILE A 470 -9.08 -1.47 -5.93
CA ILE A 470 -7.70 -1.94 -5.68
C ILE A 470 -7.50 -3.35 -6.22
N LEU A 471 -8.45 -4.25 -5.98
CA LEU A 471 -8.36 -5.63 -6.47
C LEU A 471 -8.25 -5.67 -8.00
N MET A 472 -9.06 -4.89 -8.71
CA MET A 472 -9.01 -4.81 -10.17
C MET A 472 -7.68 -4.24 -10.66
N LEU A 473 -7.23 -3.12 -10.10
CA LEU A 473 -5.95 -2.51 -10.47
C LEU A 473 -4.76 -3.44 -10.18
N ALA A 474 -4.79 -4.15 -9.05
CA ALA A 474 -3.76 -5.12 -8.66
C ALA A 474 -3.75 -6.34 -9.59
N SER A 475 -4.89 -6.69 -10.16
CA SER A 475 -5.06 -7.83 -11.06
C SER A 475 -4.56 -7.52 -12.47
N TRP A 476 -5.02 -6.42 -13.09
CA TRP A 476 -4.60 -5.99 -14.43
C TRP A 476 -5.21 -4.60 -14.77
N PRO A 477 -4.47 -3.62 -15.35
CA PRO A 477 -3.06 -3.65 -15.78
C PRO A 477 -2.05 -3.11 -14.73
N ASN A 478 -0.84 -3.68 -14.71
CA ASN A 478 0.20 -3.39 -13.71
C ASN A 478 0.65 -1.93 -13.60
N ALA A 479 0.76 -1.22 -14.73
CA ALA A 479 1.32 0.13 -14.75
C ALA A 479 0.47 1.14 -13.96
N ALA A 480 -0.83 0.87 -13.79
CA ALA A 480 -1.72 1.69 -12.99
C ALA A 480 -1.61 1.39 -11.48
N PHE A 481 -1.09 0.23 -11.09
CA PHE A 481 -1.11 -0.24 -9.71
C PHE A 481 0.05 0.25 -8.86
N ASP A 482 1.25 0.43 -9.41
CA ASP A 482 2.42 0.83 -8.59
C ASP A 482 2.28 2.25 -8.02
N MET A 483 1.30 3.02 -8.50
CA MET A 483 0.87 4.30 -7.92
C MET A 483 -0.25 4.14 -6.87
N CYS A 484 -0.99 3.04 -6.93
CA CYS A 484 -2.12 2.75 -6.05
C CYS A 484 -1.66 2.62 -4.59
N GLY A 485 -0.46 2.07 -4.33
CA GLY A 485 0.12 2.00 -2.98
C GLY A 485 0.26 3.38 -2.32
N MET A 486 0.88 4.34 -3.02
CA MET A 486 1.02 5.71 -2.54
C MET A 486 -0.34 6.39 -2.35
N CYS A 487 -1.24 6.27 -3.34
CA CYS A 487 -2.57 6.86 -3.28
C CYS A 487 -3.40 6.30 -2.11
N CYS A 488 -3.39 4.97 -1.92
CA CYS A 488 -4.14 4.31 -0.83
C CYS A 488 -3.63 4.72 0.56
N GLY A 489 -2.31 4.88 0.71
CA GLY A 489 -1.75 5.35 1.98
C GLY A 489 -2.14 6.80 2.27
N TYR A 490 -2.13 7.67 1.25
CA TYR A 490 -2.59 9.06 1.38
C TYR A 490 -4.08 9.17 1.70
N LEU A 491 -4.93 8.37 1.05
CA LEU A 491 -6.38 8.28 1.34
C LEU A 491 -6.67 7.67 2.72
N LEU A 492 -5.65 7.40 3.53
CA LEU A 492 -5.72 6.78 4.84
C LEU A 492 -6.49 5.46 4.83
N MET A 493 -6.46 4.75 3.71
CA MET A 493 -7.22 3.52 3.56
C MET A 493 -6.76 2.49 4.60
N PRO A 494 -7.67 1.70 5.21
CA PRO A 494 -7.28 0.70 6.20
C PRO A 494 -6.25 -0.28 5.62
N PHE A 495 -5.24 -0.62 6.43
CA PHE A 495 -4.12 -1.47 6.01
C PHE A 495 -4.61 -2.81 5.45
N TRP A 496 -5.56 -3.45 6.12
CA TRP A 496 -6.07 -4.75 5.72
C TRP A 496 -6.87 -4.69 4.42
N THR A 497 -7.61 -3.61 4.18
CA THR A 497 -8.32 -3.38 2.91
C THR A 497 -7.35 -3.32 1.74
N PHE A 498 -6.29 -2.51 1.89
CA PHE A 498 -5.24 -2.40 0.87
C PHE A 498 -4.47 -3.71 0.68
N PHE A 499 -3.97 -4.30 1.77
CA PHE A 499 -3.09 -5.47 1.69
C PHE A 499 -3.81 -6.71 1.17
N ILE A 500 -5.03 -6.99 1.63
CA ILE A 500 -5.79 -8.15 1.16
C ILE A 500 -6.19 -8.00 -0.30
N ALA A 501 -6.68 -6.83 -0.72
CA ALA A 501 -7.01 -6.58 -2.12
C ALA A 501 -5.78 -6.75 -3.04
N THR A 502 -4.62 -6.23 -2.60
CA THR A 502 -3.37 -6.33 -3.35
C THR A 502 -2.85 -7.77 -3.40
N ALA A 503 -2.87 -8.48 -2.28
CA ALA A 503 -2.44 -9.88 -2.19
C ALA A 503 -3.33 -10.81 -3.03
N LEU A 504 -4.64 -10.60 -3.05
CA LEU A 504 -5.56 -11.34 -3.91
C LEU A 504 -5.34 -10.99 -5.39
N GLY A 505 -5.22 -9.71 -5.72
CA GLY A 505 -5.05 -9.28 -7.10
C GLY A 505 -3.73 -9.75 -7.70
N LYS A 506 -2.61 -9.47 -7.02
CA LYS A 506 -1.27 -9.86 -7.49
C LYS A 506 -0.96 -11.35 -7.25
N GLY A 507 -1.28 -11.85 -6.07
CA GLY A 507 -0.93 -13.21 -5.62
C GLY A 507 -1.88 -14.30 -6.11
N VAL A 508 -3.15 -14.00 -6.37
CA VAL A 508 -4.12 -15.02 -6.77
C VAL A 508 -4.60 -14.82 -8.21
N ILE A 509 -5.02 -13.62 -8.60
CA ILE A 509 -5.63 -13.43 -9.92
C ILE A 509 -4.54 -13.29 -11.00
N LYS A 510 -3.74 -12.25 -10.89
CA LYS A 510 -2.74 -11.87 -11.89
C LYS A 510 -1.74 -12.99 -12.17
N VAL A 511 -1.12 -13.54 -11.14
CA VAL A 511 -0.05 -14.53 -11.34
C VAL A 511 -0.57 -15.83 -11.93
N ASN A 512 -1.81 -16.22 -11.63
CA ASN A 512 -2.41 -17.41 -12.21
C ASN A 512 -2.78 -17.16 -13.68
N LEU A 513 -3.30 -15.98 -14.03
CA LEU A 513 -3.50 -15.60 -15.44
C LEU A 513 -2.17 -15.62 -16.23
N GLN A 514 -1.09 -15.09 -15.63
CA GLN A 514 0.24 -15.15 -16.23
C GLN A 514 0.73 -16.59 -16.37
N SER A 515 0.54 -17.42 -15.35
CA SER A 515 0.95 -18.83 -15.36
C SER A 515 0.23 -19.61 -16.47
N PHE A 516 -1.09 -19.42 -16.61
CA PHE A 516 -1.86 -20.03 -17.70
C PHE A 516 -1.36 -19.57 -19.08
N PHE A 517 -1.11 -18.27 -19.25
CA PHE A 517 -0.56 -17.75 -20.49
C PHE A 517 0.79 -18.39 -20.84
N PHE A 518 1.72 -18.50 -19.88
CA PHE A 518 3.03 -19.09 -20.13
C PHE A 518 2.98 -20.61 -20.31
N ILE A 519 2.10 -21.33 -19.61
CA ILE A 519 1.87 -22.75 -19.86
C ILE A 519 1.34 -22.95 -21.28
N GLY A 520 0.38 -22.14 -21.72
CA GLY A 520 -0.14 -22.16 -23.08
C GLY A 520 0.90 -21.79 -24.14
N LEU A 521 1.79 -20.84 -23.83
CA LEU A 521 2.86 -20.41 -24.74
C LEU A 521 3.95 -21.49 -24.89
N PHE A 522 4.32 -22.19 -23.82
CA PHE A 522 5.41 -23.15 -23.85
C PHE A 522 4.96 -24.58 -24.14
N GLY A 523 3.76 -24.98 -23.74
CA GLY A 523 3.23 -26.33 -23.99
C GLY A 523 2.93 -26.57 -25.46
N SER A 524 3.46 -27.63 -26.04
CA SER A 524 3.26 -28.05 -27.41
C SER A 524 1.78 -28.23 -27.79
N THR A 525 1.02 -29.02 -27.04
CA THR A 525 -0.40 -29.28 -27.29
C THR A 525 -1.26 -28.02 -27.04
N ALA A 526 -1.02 -27.34 -25.93
CA ALA A 526 -1.76 -26.12 -25.57
C ALA A 526 -1.52 -24.98 -26.57
N PHE A 527 -0.28 -24.83 -27.05
CA PHE A 527 0.09 -23.85 -28.05
C PHE A 527 -0.62 -24.12 -29.38
N GLN A 528 -0.73 -25.39 -29.82
CA GLN A 528 -1.46 -25.71 -31.05
C GLN A 528 -2.94 -25.33 -30.95
N VAL A 529 -3.61 -25.65 -29.84
CA VAL A 529 -5.00 -25.25 -29.60
C VAL A 529 -5.15 -23.73 -29.61
N MET A 530 -4.23 -23.00 -28.96
CA MET A 530 -4.20 -21.54 -28.97
C MET A 530 -4.01 -20.99 -30.39
N MET A 531 -3.10 -21.56 -31.19
CA MET A 531 -2.88 -21.15 -32.58
C MET A 531 -4.08 -21.42 -33.48
N SER A 532 -4.79 -22.53 -33.29
CA SER A 532 -6.05 -22.82 -34.02
C SER A 532 -7.14 -21.78 -33.73
N GLY A 533 -7.28 -21.34 -32.47
CA GLY A 533 -8.18 -20.23 -32.14
C GLY A 533 -7.71 -18.90 -32.74
N LEU A 534 -6.39 -18.69 -32.80
CA LEU A 534 -5.80 -17.49 -33.38
C LEU A 534 -6.03 -17.39 -34.89
N ASP A 535 -6.04 -18.52 -35.61
CA ASP A 535 -6.36 -18.55 -37.04
C ASP A 535 -7.81 -18.10 -37.30
N HIS A 536 -8.75 -18.45 -36.41
CA HIS A 536 -10.14 -17.97 -36.50
C HIS A 536 -10.22 -16.45 -36.26
N THR A 537 -9.45 -15.93 -35.30
CA THR A 537 -9.37 -14.47 -35.08
C THR A 537 -8.66 -13.74 -36.20
N ASN A 538 -7.61 -14.31 -36.80
CA ASN A 538 -6.91 -13.72 -37.94
C ASN A 538 -7.83 -13.72 -39.16
N ALA A 539 -8.61 -14.78 -39.39
CA ALA A 539 -9.64 -14.81 -40.43
C ALA A 539 -10.74 -13.75 -40.20
N ALA A 540 -11.17 -13.56 -38.95
CA ALA A 540 -12.13 -12.52 -38.60
C ALA A 540 -11.55 -11.10 -38.79
N LEU A 541 -10.31 -10.86 -38.35
CA LEU A 541 -9.60 -9.59 -38.54
C LEU A 541 -9.32 -9.30 -40.02
N LEU A 542 -8.93 -10.30 -40.80
CA LEU A 542 -8.77 -10.21 -42.26
C LEU A 542 -10.09 -9.79 -42.92
N SER A 543 -11.21 -10.38 -42.48
CA SER A 543 -12.54 -10.01 -42.99
C SER A 543 -12.99 -8.61 -42.59
N ALA A 544 -12.52 -8.09 -41.44
CA ALA A 544 -12.90 -6.78 -40.90
C ALA A 544 -11.98 -5.62 -41.34
N LEU A 545 -10.68 -5.87 -41.50
CA LEU A 545 -9.64 -4.86 -41.73
C LEU A 545 -8.91 -5.03 -43.07
N GLY A 546 -9.13 -6.14 -43.80
CA GLY A 546 -8.52 -6.39 -45.11
C GLY A 546 -7.00 -6.60 -45.10
N GLN A 547 -6.38 -6.75 -43.93
CA GLN A 547 -4.94 -7.00 -43.76
C GLN A 547 -4.70 -8.33 -43.05
N ASP A 548 -3.76 -9.12 -43.60
CA ASP A 548 -3.23 -10.31 -42.92
C ASP A 548 -2.09 -9.88 -41.99
N PHE A 549 -2.26 -10.09 -40.70
CA PHE A 549 -1.29 -9.69 -39.69
C PHE A 549 -0.21 -10.75 -39.46
N HIS A 550 -0.24 -11.89 -40.17
CA HIS A 550 0.71 -13.01 -40.02
C HIS A 550 0.95 -13.38 -38.54
N LEU A 551 -0.10 -13.29 -37.72
CA LEU A 551 -0.04 -13.41 -36.26
C LEU A 551 0.54 -14.77 -35.83
N ARG A 552 0.19 -15.85 -36.54
CA ARG A 552 0.69 -17.20 -36.30
C ARG A 552 2.21 -17.29 -36.47
N GLU A 553 2.75 -16.83 -37.60
CA GLU A 553 4.20 -16.86 -37.87
C GLU A 553 4.98 -15.98 -36.90
N THR A 554 4.42 -14.81 -36.59
CA THR A 554 5.01 -13.87 -35.63
C THR A 554 5.09 -14.49 -34.23
N ILE A 555 3.99 -15.07 -33.74
CA ILE A 555 3.95 -15.71 -32.42
C ILE A 555 4.82 -16.98 -32.39
N GLN A 556 4.88 -17.76 -33.46
CA GLN A 556 5.77 -18.92 -33.56
C GLN A 556 7.26 -18.53 -33.54
N SER A 557 7.63 -17.49 -34.29
CA SER A 557 8.99 -16.94 -34.29
C SER A 557 9.38 -16.41 -32.91
N LEU A 558 8.47 -15.66 -32.26
CA LEU A 558 8.66 -15.17 -30.90
C LEU A 558 8.81 -16.32 -29.89
N ARG A 559 7.92 -17.33 -29.93
CA ARG A 559 8.00 -18.52 -29.07
C ARG A 559 9.35 -19.22 -29.21
N THR A 560 9.82 -19.43 -30.45
CA THR A 560 11.09 -20.11 -30.73
C THR A 560 12.27 -19.32 -30.17
N LYS A 561 12.29 -17.99 -30.35
CA LYS A 561 13.33 -17.12 -29.78
C LYS A 561 13.31 -17.13 -28.25
N LEU A 562 12.13 -17.07 -27.64
CA LEU A 562 11.96 -17.08 -26.19
C LEU A 562 12.40 -18.42 -25.57
N ILE A 563 11.98 -19.55 -26.14
CA ILE A 563 12.41 -20.89 -25.68
C ILE A 563 13.93 -21.01 -25.75
N LEU A 564 14.53 -20.62 -26.88
CA LEU A 564 15.98 -20.64 -27.03
C LEU A 564 16.67 -19.76 -25.99
N GLN A 565 16.19 -18.53 -25.77
CA GLN A 565 16.76 -17.61 -24.77
C GLN A 565 16.71 -18.19 -23.35
N PHE A 566 15.60 -18.85 -22.97
CA PHE A 566 15.46 -19.48 -21.66
C PHE A 566 16.27 -20.77 -21.53
N GLU A 567 16.36 -21.61 -22.58
CA GLU A 567 17.25 -22.78 -22.60
C GLU A 567 18.71 -22.35 -22.37
N MET A 568 19.13 -21.27 -23.06
CA MET A 568 20.46 -20.69 -22.93
C MET A 568 20.73 -20.12 -21.53
N ALA A 569 19.73 -19.53 -20.88
CA ALA A 569 19.82 -18.97 -19.53
C ALA A 569 19.65 -20.01 -18.41
N SER A 570 19.20 -21.23 -18.73
CA SER A 570 18.99 -22.29 -17.75
C SER A 570 20.29 -22.68 -17.05
N ARG A 571 20.24 -22.82 -15.72
CA ARG A 571 21.42 -23.03 -14.87
C ARG A 571 21.51 -24.48 -14.40
N PHE A 572 22.65 -25.13 -14.62
CA PHE A 572 22.90 -26.52 -14.28
C PHE A 572 24.28 -26.71 -13.64
N ALA A 573 24.49 -27.84 -12.98
CA ALA A 573 25.78 -28.20 -12.42
C ALA A 573 26.79 -28.49 -13.56
N PRO A 574 28.07 -28.12 -13.41
CA PRO A 574 29.07 -28.34 -14.45
C PRO A 574 29.19 -29.79 -14.93
N SER A 575 28.97 -30.75 -14.03
CA SER A 575 28.98 -32.18 -14.35
C SER A 575 27.89 -32.62 -15.33
N LYS A 576 26.77 -31.88 -15.44
CA LYS A 576 25.66 -32.24 -16.34
C LYS A 576 25.92 -31.93 -17.82
N LEU A 577 26.97 -31.18 -18.15
CA LEU A 577 27.38 -30.96 -19.54
C LEU A 577 28.07 -32.17 -20.16
N PHE A 578 28.66 -33.02 -19.32
CA PHE A 578 29.40 -34.18 -19.76
C PHE A 578 28.43 -35.30 -20.16
N PRO A 579 28.53 -35.82 -21.41
CA PRO A 579 27.82 -37.03 -21.80
C PRO A 579 28.21 -38.20 -20.88
N LYS A 580 27.30 -39.16 -20.65
CA LYS A 580 27.57 -40.33 -19.80
C LYS A 580 28.83 -41.07 -20.27
N GLY A 581 29.85 -41.13 -19.41
CA GLY A 581 31.12 -41.84 -19.66
C GLY A 581 32.21 -41.01 -20.36
N VAL A 582 32.05 -39.68 -20.47
CA VAL A 582 33.01 -38.78 -21.11
C VAL A 582 33.46 -37.71 -20.11
N ASP A 583 34.76 -37.54 -19.89
CA ASP A 583 35.33 -36.62 -18.88
C ASP A 583 35.83 -35.27 -19.46
N SER A 584 35.70 -35.07 -20.78
CA SER A 584 36.17 -33.88 -21.51
C SER A 584 35.21 -33.46 -22.64
N LEU A 585 34.98 -32.16 -22.82
CA LEU A 585 34.17 -31.61 -23.92
C LEU A 585 35.05 -31.05 -25.03
N ASP A 586 35.09 -31.71 -26.19
CA ASP A 586 35.80 -31.26 -27.38
C ASP A 586 34.98 -30.25 -28.22
N LEU A 587 35.63 -29.65 -29.23
CA LEU A 587 34.97 -28.67 -30.12
C LEU A 587 33.70 -29.24 -30.79
N PRO A 588 33.69 -30.47 -31.36
CA PRO A 588 32.47 -31.06 -31.91
C PRO A 588 31.34 -31.25 -30.89
N ALA A 589 31.66 -31.64 -29.65
CA ALA A 589 30.65 -31.74 -28.59
C ALA A 589 30.09 -30.36 -28.20
N LEU A 590 30.94 -29.33 -28.15
CA LEU A 590 30.50 -27.95 -27.93
C LEU A 590 29.63 -27.42 -29.10
N GLU A 591 30.02 -27.66 -30.35
CA GLU A 591 29.19 -27.28 -31.51
C GLU A 591 27.81 -27.94 -31.47
N LYS A 592 27.74 -29.19 -31.00
CA LYS A 592 26.47 -29.89 -30.81
C LYS A 592 25.59 -29.22 -29.75
N LEU A 593 26.18 -28.74 -28.65
CA LEU A 593 25.45 -28.02 -27.59
C LEU A 593 24.84 -26.71 -28.06
N TYR A 594 25.54 -25.97 -28.93
CA TYR A 594 25.08 -24.68 -29.47
C TYR A 594 24.36 -24.79 -30.82
N SER A 595 24.10 -26.00 -31.33
CA SER A 595 23.53 -26.27 -32.66
C SER A 595 22.16 -25.61 -32.94
N LYS A 596 21.40 -25.27 -31.89
CA LYS A 596 20.11 -24.57 -32.01
C LYS A 596 20.25 -23.06 -32.28
N MET A 597 21.45 -22.49 -32.16
CA MET A 597 21.72 -21.08 -32.45
C MET A 597 22.23 -20.90 -33.89
N SER A 598 21.86 -19.78 -34.51
CA SER A 598 22.30 -19.45 -35.87
C SER A 598 23.81 -19.27 -36.00
N ASP A 599 24.49 -18.85 -34.92
CA ASP A 599 25.93 -18.61 -34.80
C ASP A 599 26.64 -19.67 -33.91
N GLY A 600 26.00 -20.83 -33.68
CA GLY A 600 26.43 -21.80 -32.67
C GLY A 600 27.85 -22.35 -32.83
N LYS A 601 28.34 -22.50 -34.07
CA LYS A 601 29.72 -22.94 -34.33
C LYS A 601 30.76 -21.91 -33.91
N GLU A 602 30.47 -20.64 -34.18
CA GLU A 602 31.34 -19.53 -33.80
C GLU A 602 31.38 -19.37 -32.28
N VAL A 603 30.23 -19.55 -31.63
CA VAL A 603 30.11 -19.55 -30.17
C VAL A 603 30.91 -20.69 -29.54
N ALA A 604 30.77 -21.92 -30.04
CA ALA A 604 31.52 -23.08 -29.54
C ALA A 604 33.04 -22.87 -29.63
N ALA A 605 33.52 -22.30 -30.75
CA ALA A 605 34.92 -21.97 -30.92
C ALA A 605 35.40 -20.87 -29.95
N ARG A 606 34.57 -19.85 -29.68
CA ARG A 606 34.87 -18.80 -28.70
C ARG A 606 34.96 -19.35 -27.27
N VAL A 607 34.00 -20.19 -26.89
CA VAL A 607 33.92 -20.81 -25.55
C VAL A 607 35.16 -21.65 -25.30
N LEU A 608 35.53 -22.50 -26.27
CA LEU A 608 36.73 -23.35 -26.15
C LEU A 608 37.98 -22.50 -26.01
N LYS A 609 38.13 -21.46 -26.84
CA LYS A 609 39.30 -20.57 -26.82
C LYS A 609 39.48 -19.83 -25.48
N ASP A 610 38.38 -19.47 -24.80
CA ASP A 610 38.45 -18.71 -23.54
C ASP A 610 38.68 -19.61 -22.31
N LEU A 611 38.07 -20.79 -22.31
CA LEU A 611 38.04 -21.67 -21.13
C LEU A 611 39.12 -22.77 -21.14
N ASP A 612 39.64 -23.17 -22.30
CA ASP A 612 40.73 -24.14 -22.44
C ASP A 612 42.07 -23.48 -22.09
N LYS A 613 42.45 -23.56 -20.81
CA LYS A 613 43.67 -22.93 -20.30
C LYS A 613 44.87 -23.88 -20.36
N ASP A 614 44.61 -25.18 -20.44
CA ASP A 614 45.65 -26.19 -20.60
C ASP A 614 46.02 -26.47 -22.07
N GLY A 615 45.24 -25.94 -23.03
CA GLY A 615 45.50 -26.03 -24.46
C GLY A 615 45.26 -27.44 -25.01
N SER A 616 44.47 -28.25 -24.32
CA SER A 616 44.21 -29.64 -24.68
C SER A 616 43.24 -29.80 -25.86
N GLY A 617 42.57 -28.72 -26.27
CA GLY A 617 41.51 -28.76 -27.29
C GLY A 617 40.19 -29.32 -26.74
N SER A 618 40.08 -29.50 -25.43
CA SER A 618 38.88 -30.02 -24.75
C SER A 618 38.73 -29.43 -23.35
N LEU A 619 37.49 -29.20 -22.90
CA LEU A 619 37.21 -28.63 -21.58
C LEU A 619 37.02 -29.74 -20.54
N ASN A 620 37.82 -29.71 -19.48
CA ASN A 620 37.65 -30.61 -18.34
C ASN A 620 36.76 -29.99 -17.23
N LEU A 621 36.30 -30.82 -16.28
CA LEU A 621 35.41 -30.38 -15.19
C LEU A 621 36.03 -29.25 -14.34
N LYS A 622 37.36 -29.23 -14.20
CA LYS A 622 38.06 -28.22 -13.39
C LYS A 622 38.05 -26.86 -14.07
N GLU A 623 38.21 -26.81 -15.39
CA GLU A 623 38.12 -25.57 -16.19
C GLU A 623 36.69 -25.04 -16.23
N LEU A 624 35.72 -25.91 -16.48
CA LEU A 624 34.28 -25.57 -16.45
C LEU A 624 33.82 -25.09 -15.07
N SER A 625 34.35 -25.68 -13.99
CA SER A 625 34.02 -25.24 -12.63
C SER A 625 34.53 -23.82 -12.30
N LYS A 626 35.56 -23.33 -13.00
CA LYS A 626 36.04 -21.94 -12.84
C LYS A 626 35.09 -20.93 -13.47
N ALA A 627 34.34 -21.33 -14.50
CA ALA A 627 33.29 -20.53 -15.12
C ALA A 627 31.98 -20.55 -14.30
N ALA A 628 31.88 -21.41 -13.28
CA ALA A 628 30.71 -21.48 -12.42
C ALA A 628 30.56 -20.23 -11.54
N SER A 629 29.30 -19.84 -11.32
CA SER A 629 28.99 -18.74 -10.41
C SER A 629 29.50 -19.03 -9.00
N ARG A 630 30.04 -18.00 -8.34
CA ARG A 630 30.57 -18.10 -6.98
C ARG A 630 29.48 -18.35 -5.93
N THR A 631 28.24 -17.96 -6.21
CA THR A 631 27.13 -18.01 -5.24
C THR A 631 26.47 -19.38 -5.18
N ASP A 632 26.21 -20.03 -6.31
CA ASP A 632 25.46 -21.29 -6.39
C ASP A 632 26.18 -22.41 -7.14
N ARG A 633 27.41 -22.16 -7.61
CA ARG A 633 28.28 -23.14 -8.31
C ARG A 633 27.66 -23.75 -9.58
N LYS A 634 26.68 -23.07 -10.18
CA LYS A 634 26.03 -23.48 -11.44
C LYS A 634 26.47 -22.61 -12.62
N ILE A 635 26.37 -23.15 -13.82
CA ILE A 635 26.64 -22.49 -15.11
C ILE A 635 25.42 -22.52 -16.02
N SER A 636 25.34 -21.58 -16.95
CA SER A 636 24.40 -21.60 -18.08
C SER A 636 25.16 -21.55 -19.41
N LEU A 637 24.58 -22.07 -20.49
CA LEU A 637 25.19 -22.01 -21.82
C LEU A 637 25.43 -20.56 -22.28
N SER A 638 24.57 -19.62 -21.85
CA SER A 638 24.74 -18.18 -22.11
C SER A 638 25.89 -17.55 -21.33
N SER A 639 26.22 -18.07 -20.15
CA SER A 639 27.34 -17.57 -19.34
C SER A 639 28.70 -18.09 -19.78
N LEU A 640 28.72 -19.22 -20.49
CA LEU A 640 29.92 -19.82 -21.06
C LEU A 640 30.40 -19.09 -22.32
N ASP A 641 29.48 -18.49 -23.09
CA ASP A 641 29.88 -17.67 -24.24
C ASP A 641 30.46 -16.34 -23.74
N PRO A 642 31.76 -16.06 -23.99
CA PRO A 642 32.34 -14.75 -23.68
C PRO A 642 31.72 -13.63 -24.56
N GLY A 643 30.96 -13.99 -25.60
CA GLY A 643 30.34 -13.08 -26.57
C GLY A 643 31.34 -12.58 -27.62
N THR A 644 30.88 -11.72 -28.53
CA THR A 644 31.75 -11.05 -29.53
C THR A 644 32.53 -9.86 -28.94
N GLY A 645 32.81 -9.90 -27.64
CA GLY A 645 33.24 -8.77 -26.82
C GLY A 645 32.09 -8.31 -25.91
N THR A 646 32.43 -7.69 -24.78
CA THR A 646 31.44 -7.10 -23.86
C THR A 646 30.69 -6.00 -24.61
N SER A 647 29.53 -6.33 -25.18
CA SER A 647 28.66 -5.35 -25.81
C SER A 647 28.47 -4.19 -24.83
N ILE A 648 28.72 -2.96 -25.29
CA ILE A 648 28.54 -1.73 -24.49
C ILE A 648 27.13 -1.70 -23.87
N LEU A 649 26.15 -2.31 -24.54
CA LEU A 649 24.79 -2.52 -24.03
C LEU A 649 24.72 -3.45 -22.81
N LYS A 650 25.49 -4.54 -22.76
CA LYS A 650 25.54 -5.46 -21.61
C LYS A 650 26.18 -4.79 -20.40
N VAL A 651 27.32 -4.12 -20.61
CA VAL A 651 27.99 -3.35 -19.56
C VAL A 651 27.10 -2.19 -19.10
N GLY A 652 26.43 -1.51 -20.03
CA GLY A 652 25.46 -0.46 -19.74
C GLY A 652 24.26 -0.98 -18.94
N TRP A 653 23.77 -2.18 -19.24
CA TRP A 653 22.68 -2.83 -18.51
C TRP A 653 23.09 -3.27 -17.10
N GLU A 654 24.27 -3.88 -16.94
CA GLU A 654 24.81 -4.24 -15.63
C GLU A 654 25.10 -2.99 -14.78
N LEU A 655 25.69 -1.95 -15.38
CA LEU A 655 25.91 -0.66 -14.74
C LEU A 655 24.58 -0.01 -14.35
N PHE A 656 23.57 -0.09 -15.20
CA PHE A 656 22.22 0.39 -14.90
C PHE A 656 21.62 -0.33 -13.69
N ILE A 657 21.70 -1.67 -13.63
CA ILE A 657 21.23 -2.44 -12.47
C ILE A 657 22.01 -2.04 -11.20
N VAL A 658 23.33 -1.89 -11.29
CA VAL A 658 24.15 -1.47 -10.14
C VAL A 658 23.78 -0.06 -9.68
N CYS A 659 23.68 0.90 -10.60
CA CYS A 659 23.23 2.27 -10.31
C CYS A 659 21.85 2.29 -9.66
N LEU A 660 20.95 1.42 -10.10
CA LEU A 660 19.61 1.30 -9.57
C LEU A 660 19.59 0.66 -8.17
N VAL A 661 20.35 -0.41 -7.93
CA VAL A 661 20.53 -0.97 -6.58
C VAL A 661 21.12 0.07 -5.64
N LEU A 662 22.13 0.82 -6.08
CA LEU A 662 22.73 1.91 -5.31
C LEU A 662 21.71 3.02 -5.04
N PHE A 663 20.87 3.38 -6.02
CA PHE A 663 19.78 4.34 -5.82
C PHE A 663 18.82 3.88 -4.72
N PHE A 664 18.44 2.61 -4.69
CA PHE A 664 17.57 2.06 -3.64
C PHE A 664 18.25 2.06 -2.27
N VAL A 665 19.51 1.62 -2.19
CA VAL A 665 20.27 1.64 -0.94
C VAL A 665 20.37 3.07 -0.41
N VAL A 666 20.67 4.03 -1.28
CA VAL A 666 20.71 5.46 -0.94
C VAL A 666 19.34 5.94 -0.43
N SER A 667 18.26 5.61 -1.13
CA SER A 667 16.90 5.99 -0.75
C SER A 667 16.51 5.42 0.62
N VAL A 668 16.77 4.14 0.86
CA VAL A 668 16.47 3.48 2.15
C VAL A 668 17.27 4.10 3.29
N VAL A 669 18.57 4.33 3.10
CA VAL A 669 19.42 4.98 4.12
C VAL A 669 18.92 6.39 4.43
N ASP A 670 18.59 7.18 3.39
CA ASP A 670 18.06 8.53 3.56
C ASP A 670 16.73 8.54 4.31
N GLN A 671 15.80 7.65 3.97
CA GLN A 671 14.49 7.56 4.62
C GLN A 671 14.61 7.16 6.10
N LEU A 672 15.43 6.15 6.41
CA LEU A 672 15.64 5.68 7.78
C LEU A 672 16.39 6.71 8.64
N ALA A 673 17.35 7.43 8.04
CA ALA A 673 18.01 8.55 8.71
C ALA A 673 17.04 9.69 9.03
N LYS A 674 16.17 10.07 8.07
CA LYS A 674 15.11 11.07 8.30
C LYS A 674 14.13 10.64 9.37
N ALA A 675 13.70 9.37 9.37
CA ALA A 675 12.82 8.83 10.40
C ALA A 675 13.44 8.94 11.79
N LYS A 676 14.76 8.71 11.93
CA LYS A 676 15.44 8.89 13.21
C LYS A 676 15.58 10.36 13.60
N GLN A 677 15.77 11.26 12.64
CA GLN A 677 15.75 12.69 12.91
C GLN A 677 14.39 13.13 13.43
N THR A 678 13.29 12.70 12.81
CA THR A 678 11.93 13.03 13.29
C THR A 678 11.71 12.59 14.74
N GLU A 679 12.16 11.39 15.12
CA GLU A 679 12.09 10.92 16.52
C GLU A 679 12.88 11.82 17.49
N LEU A 680 14.01 12.39 17.05
CA LEU A 680 14.79 13.33 17.85
C LEU A 680 14.12 14.71 17.91
N ASP A 681 13.57 15.18 16.78
CA ASP A 681 12.86 16.45 16.69
C ASP A 681 11.62 16.43 17.61
N GLU A 682 10.85 15.33 17.62
CA GLU A 682 9.71 15.11 18.52
C GLU A 682 10.13 15.13 20.00
N ALA A 683 11.26 14.50 20.33
CA ALA A 683 11.78 14.52 21.70
C ALA A 683 12.22 15.93 22.14
N GLU A 684 12.85 16.69 21.24
CA GLU A 684 13.27 18.07 21.52
C GLU A 684 12.07 19.01 21.70
N LEU A 685 11.02 18.84 20.88
CA LEU A 685 9.76 19.57 21.04
C LEU A 685 9.06 19.22 22.37
N ALA A 686 9.00 17.94 22.73
CA ALA A 686 8.41 17.52 23.99
C ALA A 686 9.18 18.06 25.21
N GLU A 687 10.51 18.12 25.14
CA GLU A 687 11.33 18.75 26.18
C GLU A 687 11.09 20.26 26.27
N PHE A 688 10.96 20.94 25.14
CA PHE A 688 10.64 22.37 25.11
C PHE A 688 9.28 22.64 25.78
N GLU A 689 8.24 21.89 25.38
CA GLU A 689 6.90 22.01 25.95
C GLU A 689 6.89 21.71 27.46
N ALA A 690 7.66 20.73 27.92
CA ALA A 690 7.78 20.42 29.35
C ALA A 690 8.42 21.57 30.15
N ARG A 691 9.47 22.21 29.60
CA ARG A 691 10.14 23.35 30.24
C ARG A 691 9.26 24.60 30.26
N ASP A 692 8.57 24.88 29.16
CA ASP A 692 7.63 26.01 29.08
C ASP A 692 6.46 25.83 30.08
N GLN A 693 5.92 24.61 30.21
CA GLN A 693 4.93 24.30 31.24
C GLN A 693 5.44 24.49 32.67
N GLU A 694 6.71 24.16 32.93
CA GLU A 694 7.33 24.34 34.25
C GLU A 694 7.54 25.83 34.56
N GLN A 695 8.03 26.61 33.58
CA GLN A 695 8.18 28.06 33.73
C GLN A 695 6.84 28.75 33.99
N LYS A 696 5.79 28.40 33.24
CA LYS A 696 4.42 28.91 33.42
C LYS A 696 3.79 28.54 34.77
N LYS A 697 4.25 27.48 35.43
CA LYS A 697 3.81 27.12 36.80
C LYS A 697 4.55 27.91 37.88
N THR A 698 5.73 28.42 37.57
CA THR A 698 6.58 29.17 38.51
C THR A 698 6.45 30.70 38.39
N SER A 699 5.88 31.20 37.29
CA SER A 699 5.47 32.59 37.07
C SER A 699 4.04 32.84 37.51
#